data_AF-A0AAP6GZE4-F1
#
_entry.id   AF-A0AAP6GZE4-F1
#
_cell.length_a   1.000
_cell.length_b   1.000
_cell.length_c   1.000
_cell.angle_alpha   90.00
_cell.angle_beta   90.00
_cell.angle_gamma   90.00
#
_symmetry.space_group_name_H-M   'P 1'
#
loop_
_entity.id
_entity.type
_entity.pdbx_description
1 polymer ?
#
loop_
_entity_poly.entity_id
_entity_poly.type
_entity_poly.pdbx_seq_one_letter_code
_entity_poly.pdbx_strand_id
1 'polypeptide(L)'
;MFPATHARPLSSLVARTTALALRRPRDAAAGPTRAIPLTGISNHANRPQPAPARVSRMPASASNTDPERDDAPSAPGPTEDALVVLSGQIHALLAQCRAEAPADVANALDALDLDPREPLARKQSSALLRAIKRLPNGRHVPERQKALRAALYDLTRAARAEAMLHEQIARHTERERINALPGSQRSAGTGGMLGVRFGLPSGVHAGAAAGARQESSVATFDDLTVATIRSATVSAEASVQATVGPGVGVEGRLSGYSTEGDADISMSMRTRVLRLAHASVARRLGGNVLQRAFKRVTEPRRDRYDERTSRAMALQSTLPVLLGKQAVAQPLAFGKRGLLITAGMTTHGGALAASAGYGLGQLGATAAANRTVLRAALPTRLTELGEDGLPASKDPGIRSVLEARVAHLVGNQPRSHALQIVQQVMASPRDPDTIEKRQKAVAHVGAAFDHLKALTDLSLRAPAQARAPLASLARDWGSSTAALEPVMIALLDTLAWLQAVPAPDTRAAAEHAGWARLQRSVQSEARRIHDTTLPHDRAWVYRATHAFREQIQRIATTRGSLSLSASLPLLTATGEIGVARHVRQDPDPLRNGDYLELTVAAHLAPALGTILSEVERQLPEWGALPLHEAEALVAPLSADLGFSGTSQLLVRFFRPSFQTDPDFPPSARGNHLHAVRLATGTAQSLGVTVPVPVLPGLAPTIRVEHNRATQFTRYDRLGEGTLTSPLMRYLSLCSATQPRAETWAALLDSHGADLDRLAEALTDPGSVPSLEARYWLQREPTTTIGGATTRRENPDTSTLDAFTQAADAETRRAQLYALFEAVGAITTRQKAMSSLIGALTLPVVG
;
A
#
# COMPACT_ATOMS: atom_id res chain seq x y z
N MET A 1 28.10 -5.85 18.20
CA MET A 1 27.90 -5.78 19.66
C MET A 1 26.66 -4.95 19.94
N PHE A 2 25.57 -5.61 20.34
CA PHE A 2 24.36 -4.97 20.87
C PHE A 2 24.40 -5.10 22.40
N PRO A 3 24.05 -4.07 23.17
CA PRO A 3 23.48 -4.29 24.49
C PRO A 3 21.96 -4.16 24.40
N ALA A 4 21.29 -5.26 24.72
CA ALA A 4 19.90 -5.27 25.13
C ALA A 4 19.76 -4.67 26.53
N THR A 5 18.69 -3.90 26.76
CA THR A 5 17.77 -3.98 27.93
C THR A 5 16.95 -2.70 27.99
N HIS A 6 15.63 -2.81 27.79
CA HIS A 6 14.60 -2.24 28.67
C HIS A 6 13.22 -2.62 28.14
N ALA A 7 12.74 -3.78 28.62
CA ALA A 7 11.33 -4.07 28.72
C ALA A 7 10.86 -3.68 30.13
N ARG A 8 9.79 -2.87 30.24
CA ARG A 8 8.75 -2.76 31.31
C ARG A 8 8.13 -1.33 31.29
N PRO A 9 6.88 -1.10 31.75
CA PRO A 9 5.62 -1.54 31.13
C PRO A 9 4.62 -0.36 30.95
N LEU A 10 3.93 -0.28 29.80
CA LEU A 10 2.89 0.71 29.48
C LEU A 10 1.51 0.38 30.12
N SER A 11 1.47 -0.11 31.36
CA SER A 11 0.23 -0.62 31.97
C SER A 11 0.07 -0.22 33.44
N SER A 12 -0.35 1.02 33.69
CA SER A 12 -1.07 1.38 34.94
C SER A 12 -1.73 2.78 34.95
N LEU A 13 -1.41 3.69 34.03
CA LEU A 13 -1.95 5.07 34.08
C LEU A 13 -3.14 5.39 33.14
N VAL A 14 -3.47 4.50 32.20
CA VAL A 14 -4.56 4.73 31.21
C VAL A 14 -5.89 4.04 31.59
N ALA A 15 -5.90 3.21 32.64
CA ALA A 15 -7.06 2.37 32.98
C ALA A 15 -7.97 2.88 34.11
N ARG A 16 -7.73 4.07 34.70
CA ARG A 16 -8.55 4.60 35.82
C ARG A 16 -9.30 5.91 35.57
N THR A 17 -9.07 6.61 34.45
CA THR A 17 -9.77 7.87 34.14
C THR A 17 -10.86 7.75 33.07
N THR A 18 -10.96 6.62 32.37
CA THR A 18 -11.97 6.37 31.32
C THR A 18 -13.23 5.65 31.82
N ALA A 19 -13.32 5.27 33.09
CA ALA A 19 -14.43 4.49 33.63
C ALA A 19 -15.56 5.29 34.32
N LEU A 20 -15.52 6.63 34.34
CA LEU A 20 -16.47 7.45 35.12
C LEU A 20 -17.29 8.49 34.35
N ALA A 21 -17.13 8.62 33.02
CA ALA A 21 -17.82 9.67 32.25
C ALA A 21 -18.89 9.20 31.25
N LEU A 22 -19.26 7.90 31.24
CA LEU A 22 -20.31 7.39 30.34
C LEU A 22 -21.36 6.57 31.08
N ARG A 23 -22.20 7.25 31.87
CA ARG A 23 -23.56 6.78 32.17
C ARG A 23 -24.55 7.88 31.78
N ARG A 24 -25.30 7.64 30.70
CA ARG A 24 -26.55 8.36 30.42
C ARG A 24 -27.60 8.01 31.50
N PRO A 25 -28.62 8.86 31.66
CA PRO A 25 -29.92 8.47 31.10
C PRO A 25 -30.59 9.57 30.27
N ARG A 26 -31.68 9.15 29.63
CA ARG A 26 -32.54 9.79 28.63
C ARG A 26 -33.60 10.72 29.26
N ASP A 27 -34.15 11.57 28.38
CA ASP A 27 -35.46 12.25 28.38
C ASP A 27 -35.64 13.56 29.17
N ALA A 28 -35.78 14.67 28.43
CA ALA A 28 -36.72 15.78 28.70
C ALA A 28 -36.88 16.67 27.45
N ALA A 29 -38.08 17.23 27.31
CA ALA A 29 -38.72 17.73 26.10
C ALA A 29 -38.21 19.09 25.56
N ALA A 30 -38.62 19.37 24.32
CA ALA A 30 -38.36 20.58 23.55
C ALA A 30 -39.13 21.82 24.06
N GLY A 31 -38.52 22.99 23.90
CA GLY A 31 -39.16 24.31 23.97
C GLY A 31 -38.20 25.43 23.52
N PRO A 32 -38.64 26.47 22.76
CA PRO A 32 -37.76 27.31 21.95
C PRO A 32 -37.36 28.67 22.59
N THR A 33 -36.54 29.43 21.85
CA THR A 33 -36.04 30.81 22.08
C THR A 33 -34.74 30.90 22.90
N ARG A 34 -33.71 31.69 22.55
CA ARG A 34 -33.60 32.89 21.72
C ARG A 34 -32.12 33.08 21.28
N ALA A 35 -31.90 33.75 20.15
CA ALA A 35 -30.60 34.08 19.55
C ALA A 35 -29.65 34.84 20.51
N ILE A 36 -28.33 34.64 20.44
CA ILE A 36 -27.25 35.50 19.83
C ILE A 36 -25.91 35.04 20.48
N PRO A 37 -24.67 35.21 19.94
CA PRO A 37 -24.20 35.50 18.58
C PRO A 37 -23.24 34.44 18.00
N LEU A 38 -23.09 34.52 16.67
CA LEU A 38 -21.90 34.11 15.91
C LEU A 38 -20.67 34.90 16.36
N THR A 39 -19.72 34.31 17.08
CA THR A 39 -18.31 34.77 17.07
C THR A 39 -17.38 33.62 17.43
N GLY A 40 -16.71 33.09 16.42
CA GLY A 40 -15.72 32.04 16.58
C GLY A 40 -15.40 31.35 15.27
N ILE A 41 -15.28 32.10 14.17
CA ILE A 41 -14.52 31.61 13.02
C ILE A 41 -13.08 31.54 13.52
N SER A 42 -12.70 30.37 14.02
CA SER A 42 -11.33 30.09 14.37
C SER A 42 -10.56 29.88 13.07
N ASN A 43 -9.93 30.94 12.57
CA ASN A 43 -8.89 30.84 11.55
C ASN A 43 -7.70 30.14 12.19
N HIS A 44 -7.78 28.82 12.29
CA HIS A 44 -6.63 28.03 12.64
C HIS A 44 -5.64 28.15 11.50
N ALA A 45 -4.37 28.42 11.82
CA ALA A 45 -3.27 27.99 10.96
C ALA A 45 -3.59 26.56 10.55
N ASN A 46 -3.92 26.33 9.27
CA ASN A 46 -4.28 25.01 8.78
C ASN A 46 -3.08 24.10 9.08
N ARG A 47 -3.13 23.41 10.22
CA ARG A 47 -2.05 22.52 10.65
C ARG A 47 -1.92 21.51 9.52
N PRO A 48 -0.72 21.35 8.94
CA PRO A 48 -0.55 20.45 7.82
C PRO A 48 -1.08 19.08 8.23
N GLN A 49 -2.00 18.53 7.44
CA GLN A 49 -2.28 17.10 7.53
C GLN A 49 -0.94 16.37 7.38
N PRO A 50 -0.72 15.28 8.15
CA PRO A 50 0.53 14.54 8.08
C PRO A 50 0.89 14.27 6.62
N ALA A 51 2.13 14.60 6.25
CA ALA A 51 2.54 14.48 4.87
C ALA A 51 2.36 13.02 4.42
N PRO A 52 1.93 12.81 3.17
CA PRO A 52 1.52 11.50 2.71
C PRO A 52 2.64 10.46 2.83
N ALA A 53 2.42 9.39 3.59
CA ALA A 53 3.35 8.26 3.65
C ALA A 53 3.36 7.51 2.32
N ARG A 54 4.41 7.75 1.53
CA ARG A 54 4.63 7.19 0.20
C ARG A 54 5.78 6.19 0.23
N VAL A 55 5.66 5.16 -0.59
CA VAL A 55 6.74 4.22 -0.87
C VAL A 55 6.86 4.12 -2.37
N SER A 56 7.95 4.66 -2.92
CA SER A 56 8.26 4.50 -4.34
C SER A 56 8.31 3.00 -4.65
N ARG A 57 7.53 2.53 -5.63
CA ARG A 57 7.27 1.12 -5.93
C ARG A 57 8.47 0.20 -5.79
N MET A 58 8.21 -0.98 -5.25
CA MET A 58 9.24 -1.97 -5.01
C MET A 58 9.96 -2.40 -6.29
N PRO A 59 11.19 -2.90 -6.15
CA PRO A 59 11.78 -3.78 -7.15
C PRO A 59 10.82 -4.90 -7.60
N ALA A 60 10.88 -5.29 -8.89
CA ALA A 60 10.02 -6.29 -9.50
C ALA A 60 10.03 -7.66 -8.77
N SER A 61 11.11 -7.95 -8.03
CA SER A 61 11.27 -9.16 -7.19
C SER A 61 10.28 -9.30 -6.02
N ALA A 62 9.63 -8.20 -5.63
CA ALA A 62 8.74 -8.18 -4.48
C ALA A 62 7.26 -8.39 -4.84
N SER A 63 6.99 -8.44 -6.14
CA SER A 63 5.77 -8.95 -6.74
C SER A 63 6.03 -10.38 -7.20
N ASN A 64 5.14 -11.32 -6.88
CA ASN A 64 5.29 -12.77 -7.12
C ASN A 64 5.28 -13.18 -8.61
N THR A 65 5.68 -12.31 -9.52
CA THR A 65 5.40 -12.43 -10.95
C THR A 65 6.66 -12.08 -11.74
N ASP A 66 7.21 -13.07 -12.42
CA ASP A 66 8.17 -12.84 -13.50
C ASP A 66 7.50 -12.03 -14.60
N PRO A 67 8.13 -10.94 -15.10
CA PRO A 67 7.59 -10.19 -16.23
C PRO A 67 7.77 -10.88 -17.58
N GLU A 68 8.54 -11.97 -17.69
CA GLU A 68 8.99 -12.55 -18.97
C GLU A 68 8.41 -13.95 -19.31
N ARG A 69 7.39 -14.43 -18.58
CA ARG A 69 6.74 -15.71 -18.92
C ARG A 69 5.24 -15.55 -19.06
N ASP A 70 4.73 -15.90 -20.23
CA ASP A 70 3.29 -16.05 -20.52
C ASP A 70 2.61 -17.09 -19.59
N ASP A 71 3.39 -17.98 -18.96
CA ASP A 71 2.94 -18.97 -17.97
C ASP A 71 3.06 -18.50 -16.50
N ALA A 72 3.29 -17.20 -16.24
CA ALA A 72 3.36 -16.69 -14.87
C ALA A 72 2.01 -16.93 -14.15
N PRO A 73 2.00 -17.49 -12.92
CA PRO A 73 0.76 -17.70 -12.18
C PRO A 73 0.04 -16.35 -12.05
N SER A 74 -1.19 -16.32 -12.56
CA SER A 74 -2.02 -15.12 -12.64
C SER A 74 -2.06 -14.39 -11.32
N ALA A 75 -2.03 -13.05 -11.41
CA ALA A 75 -2.09 -12.13 -10.29
C ALA A 75 -3.03 -12.59 -9.16
N PRO A 76 -2.73 -12.27 -7.88
CA PRO A 76 -3.64 -12.58 -6.79
C PRO A 76 -4.99 -11.91 -7.03
N GLY A 77 -5.97 -12.71 -7.40
CA GLY A 77 -7.36 -12.37 -7.61
C GLY A 77 -8.16 -13.67 -7.54
N PRO A 78 -9.47 -13.61 -7.21
CA PRO A 78 -10.29 -14.80 -7.33
C PRO A 78 -10.31 -15.24 -8.79
N THR A 79 -9.99 -16.51 -9.06
CA THR A 79 -10.34 -17.12 -10.34
C THR A 79 -11.85 -17.31 -10.33
N GLU A 80 -12.57 -16.77 -11.33
CA GLU A 80 -14.02 -17.00 -11.45
C GLU A 80 -14.35 -18.51 -11.47
N ASP A 81 -13.40 -19.32 -11.91
CA ASP A 81 -13.45 -20.77 -11.92
C ASP A 81 -13.59 -21.41 -10.53
N ALA A 82 -13.07 -20.80 -9.45
CA ALA A 82 -13.06 -21.42 -8.13
C ALA A 82 -14.47 -21.69 -7.59
N LEU A 83 -15.36 -20.70 -7.74
CA LEU A 83 -16.74 -20.80 -7.30
C LEU A 83 -17.55 -21.73 -8.21
N VAL A 84 -17.27 -21.73 -9.51
CA VAL A 84 -17.88 -22.65 -10.49
C VAL A 84 -17.53 -24.10 -10.16
N VAL A 85 -16.24 -24.40 -10.00
CA VAL A 85 -15.74 -25.74 -9.66
C VAL A 85 -16.32 -26.21 -8.33
N LEU A 86 -16.29 -25.36 -7.28
CA LEU A 86 -16.88 -25.70 -5.99
C LEU A 86 -18.38 -25.99 -6.09
N SER A 87 -19.11 -25.17 -6.86
CA SER A 87 -20.55 -25.35 -7.05
C SER A 87 -20.84 -26.68 -7.74
N GLY A 88 -20.14 -26.99 -8.85
CA GLY A 88 -20.27 -28.27 -9.54
C GLY A 88 -19.99 -29.48 -8.63
N GLN A 89 -18.93 -29.41 -7.81
CA GLN A 89 -18.62 -30.45 -6.83
C GLN A 89 -19.70 -30.60 -5.75
N ILE A 90 -20.26 -29.49 -5.26
CA ILE A 90 -21.35 -29.49 -4.30
C ILE A 90 -22.61 -30.11 -4.91
N HIS A 91 -22.96 -29.76 -6.14
CA HIS A 91 -24.10 -30.35 -6.85
C HIS A 91 -23.93 -31.86 -7.05
N ALA A 92 -22.74 -32.31 -7.43
CA ALA A 92 -22.45 -33.74 -7.57
C ALA A 92 -22.59 -34.50 -6.23
N LEU A 93 -22.08 -33.94 -5.13
CA LEU A 93 -22.26 -34.52 -3.78
C LEU A 93 -23.71 -34.47 -3.30
N LEU A 94 -24.47 -33.44 -3.68
CA LEU A 94 -25.89 -33.33 -3.35
C LEU A 94 -26.72 -34.39 -4.07
N ALA A 95 -26.41 -34.70 -5.32
CA ALA A 95 -27.07 -35.77 -6.06
C ALA A 95 -26.92 -37.13 -5.34
N GLN A 96 -25.72 -37.42 -4.82
CA GLN A 96 -25.48 -38.63 -4.03
C GLN A 96 -26.14 -38.59 -2.65
N CYS A 97 -26.08 -37.44 -1.95
CA CYS A 97 -26.73 -37.30 -0.65
C CYS A 97 -28.25 -37.44 -0.74
N ARG A 98 -28.88 -36.95 -1.82
CA ARG A 98 -30.34 -37.00 -2.02
C ARG A 98 -30.89 -38.43 -2.07
N ALA A 99 -30.16 -39.36 -2.68
CA ALA A 99 -30.55 -40.76 -2.75
C ALA A 99 -30.63 -41.44 -1.37
N GLU A 100 -29.95 -40.88 -0.36
CA GLU A 100 -29.79 -41.46 0.97
C GLU A 100 -30.34 -40.56 2.10
N ALA A 101 -30.98 -39.44 1.77
CA ALA A 101 -31.43 -38.44 2.74
C ALA A 101 -32.86 -38.73 3.27
N PRO A 102 -33.15 -38.42 4.56
CA PRO A 102 -34.50 -38.38 5.09
C PRO A 102 -35.43 -37.43 4.29
N ALA A 103 -36.71 -37.76 4.18
CA ALA A 103 -37.67 -37.04 3.33
C ALA A 103 -37.81 -35.55 3.68
N ASP A 104 -37.73 -35.17 4.96
CA ASP A 104 -37.78 -33.79 5.42
C ASP A 104 -36.55 -32.98 4.98
N VAL A 105 -35.38 -33.62 4.90
CA VAL A 105 -34.15 -33.01 4.39
C VAL A 105 -34.14 -32.96 2.87
N ALA A 106 -34.65 -33.99 2.18
CA ALA A 106 -34.83 -33.98 0.73
C ALA A 106 -35.75 -32.83 0.29
N ASN A 107 -36.91 -32.69 0.93
CA ASN A 107 -37.84 -31.57 0.71
C ASN A 107 -37.19 -30.21 0.99
N ALA A 108 -36.37 -30.11 2.04
CA ALA A 108 -35.64 -28.88 2.36
C ALA A 108 -34.53 -28.56 1.35
N LEU A 109 -33.92 -29.55 0.69
CA LEU A 109 -32.95 -29.37 -0.38
C LEU A 109 -33.62 -28.99 -1.70
N ASP A 110 -34.79 -29.55 -1.99
CA ASP A 110 -35.56 -29.24 -3.21
C ASP A 110 -36.17 -27.84 -3.15
N ALA A 111 -36.58 -27.39 -1.95
CA ALA A 111 -37.04 -26.02 -1.72
C ALA A 111 -35.93 -24.95 -1.87
N LEU A 112 -34.64 -25.33 -2.00
CA LEU A 112 -33.55 -24.38 -2.23
C LEU A 112 -33.42 -23.94 -3.69
N ASP A 113 -34.09 -24.64 -4.62
CA ASP A 113 -34.10 -24.34 -6.06
C ASP A 113 -32.70 -24.02 -6.61
N LEU A 114 -31.78 -24.97 -6.39
CA LEU A 114 -30.37 -24.79 -6.77
C LEU A 114 -30.18 -25.16 -8.26
N ASP A 115 -29.94 -24.17 -9.11
CA ASP A 115 -29.58 -24.40 -10.52
C ASP A 115 -28.14 -24.95 -10.61
N PRO A 116 -27.92 -26.16 -11.15
CA PRO A 116 -26.58 -26.73 -11.34
C PRO A 116 -25.71 -25.98 -12.35
N ARG A 117 -26.28 -25.07 -13.15
CA ARG A 117 -25.56 -24.25 -14.14
C ARG A 117 -25.06 -22.93 -13.58
N GLU A 118 -25.57 -22.49 -12.42
CA GLU A 118 -25.18 -21.23 -11.81
C GLU A 118 -24.27 -21.43 -10.59
N PRO A 119 -23.26 -20.56 -10.38
CA PRO A 119 -22.44 -20.60 -9.17
C PRO A 119 -23.27 -20.29 -7.91
N LEU A 120 -23.03 -21.04 -6.83
CA LEU A 120 -23.77 -20.89 -5.58
C LEU A 120 -23.59 -19.50 -4.95
N ALA A 121 -24.67 -18.74 -4.88
CA ALA A 121 -24.68 -17.46 -4.20
C ALA A 121 -24.57 -17.62 -2.67
N ARG A 122 -24.02 -16.61 -1.98
CA ARG A 122 -23.85 -16.61 -0.52
C ARG A 122 -25.11 -17.00 0.27
N LYS A 123 -26.30 -16.55 -0.16
CA LYS A 123 -27.58 -16.84 0.49
C LYS A 123 -27.94 -18.32 0.34
N GLN A 124 -27.82 -18.87 -0.87
CA GLN A 124 -28.00 -20.29 -1.16
C GLN A 124 -27.01 -21.14 -0.36
N SER A 125 -25.71 -20.82 -0.35
CA SER A 125 -24.74 -21.57 0.47
C SER A 125 -25.07 -21.51 1.98
N SER A 126 -25.63 -20.40 2.47
CA SER A 126 -26.03 -20.28 3.89
C SER A 126 -27.29 -21.08 4.22
N ALA A 127 -28.23 -21.19 3.28
CA ALA A 127 -29.42 -22.03 3.41
C ALA A 127 -29.05 -23.52 3.32
N LEU A 128 -28.18 -23.87 2.37
CA LEU A 128 -27.63 -25.20 2.21
C LEU A 128 -26.87 -25.66 3.47
N LEU A 129 -26.02 -24.81 4.07
CA LEU A 129 -25.36 -25.12 5.35
C LEU A 129 -26.33 -25.38 6.50
N ARG A 130 -27.53 -24.77 6.48
CA ARG A 130 -28.57 -25.06 7.48
C ARG A 130 -29.24 -26.41 7.21
N ALA A 131 -29.51 -26.74 5.96
CA ALA A 131 -30.03 -28.04 5.56
C ALA A 131 -29.05 -29.18 5.90
N ILE A 132 -27.76 -29.04 5.55
CA ILE A 132 -26.69 -30.02 5.84
C ILE A 132 -26.57 -30.29 7.35
N LYS A 133 -26.80 -29.28 8.20
CA LYS A 133 -26.76 -29.46 9.66
C LYS A 133 -27.88 -30.35 10.20
N ARG A 134 -29.01 -30.44 9.50
CA ARG A 134 -30.16 -31.28 9.85
C ARG A 134 -30.00 -32.74 9.45
N LEU A 135 -29.03 -33.06 8.60
CA LEU A 135 -28.68 -34.45 8.31
C LEU A 135 -28.34 -35.21 9.62
N PRO A 136 -28.45 -36.54 9.66
CA PRO A 136 -28.05 -37.32 10.83
C PRO A 136 -26.52 -37.37 10.99
N ASN A 137 -26.00 -37.36 12.23
CA ASN A 137 -24.57 -37.54 12.59
C ASN A 137 -24.35 -38.50 13.78
N GLY A 138 -25.34 -39.32 14.12
CA GLY A 138 -25.25 -40.25 15.25
C GLY A 138 -24.21 -41.35 15.04
N ARG A 139 -23.91 -42.11 16.11
CA ARG A 139 -23.00 -43.27 16.06
C ARG A 139 -23.44 -44.32 15.03
N HIS A 140 -24.75 -44.49 14.84
CA HIS A 140 -25.36 -45.47 13.94
C HIS A 140 -25.37 -45.08 12.45
N VAL A 141 -24.89 -43.88 12.10
CA VAL A 141 -24.78 -43.45 10.69
C VAL A 141 -23.56 -44.12 10.05
N PRO A 142 -23.66 -44.70 8.83
CA PRO A 142 -22.52 -45.24 8.10
C PRO A 142 -21.38 -44.21 7.94
N GLU A 143 -20.12 -44.68 8.06
CA GLU A 143 -18.93 -43.81 7.94
C GLU A 143 -18.88 -43.08 6.59
N ARG A 144 -19.32 -43.73 5.50
CA ARG A 144 -19.43 -43.10 4.18
C ARG A 144 -20.37 -41.88 4.19
N GLN A 145 -21.52 -41.98 4.85
CA GLN A 145 -22.48 -40.88 4.96
C GLN A 145 -21.96 -39.75 5.85
N LYS A 146 -21.22 -40.07 6.93
CA LYS A 146 -20.52 -39.07 7.74
C LYS A 146 -19.47 -38.31 6.92
N ALA A 147 -18.70 -39.03 6.09
CA ALA A 147 -17.70 -38.45 5.20
C ALA A 147 -18.34 -37.57 4.10
N LEU A 148 -19.42 -38.04 3.45
CA LEU A 148 -20.18 -37.26 2.47
C LEU A 148 -20.72 -35.97 3.07
N ARG A 149 -21.35 -36.05 4.25
CA ARG A 149 -21.84 -34.88 4.98
C ARG A 149 -20.71 -33.91 5.31
N ALA A 150 -19.57 -34.40 5.80
CA ALA A 150 -18.43 -33.57 6.16
C ALA A 150 -17.84 -32.85 4.92
N ALA A 151 -17.67 -33.58 3.82
CA ALA A 151 -17.19 -33.02 2.56
C ALA A 151 -18.16 -31.96 2.02
N LEU A 152 -19.46 -32.26 1.97
CA LEU A 152 -20.50 -31.34 1.55
C LEU A 152 -20.53 -30.09 2.44
N TYR A 153 -20.37 -30.23 3.74
CA TYR A 153 -20.32 -29.12 4.69
C TYR A 153 -19.10 -28.21 4.49
N ASP A 154 -17.91 -28.78 4.33
CA ASP A 154 -16.66 -28.02 4.20
C ASP A 154 -16.53 -27.37 2.81
N LEU A 155 -16.92 -28.05 1.73
CA LEU A 155 -17.01 -27.44 0.40
C LEU A 155 -18.04 -26.30 0.38
N THR A 156 -19.22 -26.48 0.98
CA THR A 156 -20.22 -25.41 1.06
C THR A 156 -19.73 -24.23 1.92
N ARG A 157 -18.92 -24.47 2.94
CA ARG A 157 -18.28 -23.40 3.73
C ARG A 157 -17.23 -22.63 2.94
N ALA A 158 -16.47 -23.30 2.07
CA ALA A 158 -15.52 -22.68 1.16
C ALA A 158 -16.25 -21.89 0.06
N ALA A 159 -17.27 -22.46 -0.59
CA ALA A 159 -18.10 -21.78 -1.59
C ALA A 159 -18.76 -20.53 -1.02
N ARG A 160 -19.27 -20.61 0.22
CA ARG A 160 -19.79 -19.42 0.94
C ARG A 160 -18.70 -18.36 1.16
N ALA A 161 -17.49 -18.76 1.51
CA ALA A 161 -16.39 -17.83 1.77
C ALA A 161 -15.93 -17.14 0.47
N GLU A 162 -15.87 -17.89 -0.63
CA GLU A 162 -15.53 -17.39 -1.97
C GLU A 162 -16.62 -16.46 -2.50
N ALA A 163 -17.89 -16.87 -2.46
CA ALA A 163 -19.01 -16.01 -2.85
C ALA A 163 -19.07 -14.72 -2.01
N MET A 164 -18.70 -14.78 -0.72
CA MET A 164 -18.54 -13.59 0.11
C MET A 164 -17.37 -12.72 -0.36
N LEU A 165 -16.25 -13.30 -0.81
CA LEU A 165 -15.11 -12.56 -1.31
C LEU A 165 -15.48 -11.80 -2.60
N HIS A 166 -16.08 -12.46 -3.60
CA HIS A 166 -16.58 -11.80 -4.82
C HIS A 166 -17.57 -10.66 -4.50
N GLU A 167 -18.55 -10.90 -3.62
CA GLU A 167 -19.52 -9.89 -3.18
C GLU A 167 -18.83 -8.69 -2.50
N GLN A 168 -17.76 -8.92 -1.72
CA GLN A 168 -17.00 -7.83 -1.09
C GLN A 168 -16.07 -7.13 -2.07
N ILE A 169 -15.47 -7.83 -3.04
CA ILE A 169 -14.64 -7.22 -4.08
C ILE A 169 -15.49 -6.24 -4.88
N ALA A 170 -16.62 -6.67 -5.46
CA ALA A 170 -17.50 -5.81 -6.23
C ALA A 170 -17.94 -4.57 -5.42
N ARG A 171 -18.33 -4.76 -4.16
CA ARG A 171 -18.69 -3.66 -3.26
C ARG A 171 -17.54 -2.70 -2.97
N HIS A 172 -16.32 -3.21 -2.78
CA HIS A 172 -15.17 -2.38 -2.48
C HIS A 172 -14.61 -1.69 -3.73
N THR A 173 -14.66 -2.33 -4.89
CA THR A 173 -14.37 -1.70 -6.19
C THR A 173 -15.26 -0.49 -6.39
N GLU A 174 -16.58 -0.64 -6.23
CA GLU A 174 -17.52 0.47 -6.41
C GLU A 174 -17.28 1.60 -5.39
N ARG A 175 -17.05 1.26 -4.12
CA ARG A 175 -16.80 2.24 -3.05
C ARG A 175 -15.47 3.00 -3.20
N GLU A 176 -14.46 2.35 -3.75
CA GLU A 176 -13.13 2.93 -3.92
C GLU A 176 -12.92 3.54 -5.31
N ARG A 177 -13.89 3.41 -6.24
CA ARG A 177 -13.86 4.07 -7.56
C ARG A 177 -13.62 5.57 -7.45
N ILE A 178 -14.30 6.23 -6.52
CA ILE A 178 -14.13 7.66 -6.25
C ILE A 178 -12.80 8.04 -5.58
N ASN A 179 -12.02 7.05 -5.12
CA ASN A 179 -10.68 7.24 -4.58
C ASN A 179 -9.58 6.83 -5.59
N ALA A 180 -9.93 6.37 -6.78
CA ALA A 180 -8.96 5.80 -7.72
C ALA A 180 -7.97 6.85 -8.26
N LEU A 181 -8.41 8.10 -8.36
CA LEU A 181 -7.58 9.17 -8.91
C LEU A 181 -6.62 9.76 -7.86
N PRO A 182 -5.40 10.15 -8.30
CA PRO A 182 -4.39 10.81 -7.47
C PRO A 182 -4.90 12.06 -6.76
N GLY A 183 -4.45 12.28 -5.53
CA GLY A 183 -4.86 13.41 -4.70
C GLY A 183 -6.20 13.19 -3.96
N SER A 184 -6.89 12.08 -4.23
CA SER A 184 -8.06 11.69 -3.45
C SER A 184 -7.65 11.30 -2.04
N GLN A 185 -8.31 11.88 -1.03
CA GLN A 185 -7.98 11.69 0.38
C GLN A 185 -9.24 11.65 1.25
N ARG A 186 -9.19 10.85 2.30
CA ARG A 186 -10.14 10.85 3.41
C ARG A 186 -9.37 10.84 4.71
N SER A 187 -9.68 11.76 5.62
CA SER A 187 -9.11 11.75 6.97
C SER A 187 -10.18 11.92 8.02
N ALA A 188 -9.95 11.31 9.17
CA ALA A 188 -10.72 11.49 10.38
C ALA A 188 -9.77 11.51 11.56
N GLY A 189 -9.91 12.51 12.42
CA GLY A 189 -9.08 12.69 13.60
C GLY A 189 -9.89 13.10 14.80
N THR A 190 -9.40 12.70 15.96
CA THR A 190 -9.92 13.09 17.27
C THR A 190 -8.74 13.48 18.14
N GLY A 191 -8.85 14.61 18.81
CA GLY A 191 -7.82 15.07 19.72
C GLY A 191 -8.37 15.97 20.80
N GLY A 192 -7.49 16.36 21.70
CA GLY A 192 -7.79 17.37 22.68
C GLY A 192 -6.55 18.17 23.06
N MET A 193 -6.79 19.39 23.52
CA MET A 193 -5.76 20.28 24.05
C MET A 193 -6.17 20.77 25.43
N LEU A 194 -5.18 20.92 26.30
CA LEU A 194 -5.28 21.57 27.59
C LEU A 194 -4.40 22.81 27.54
N GLY A 195 -4.97 23.95 27.87
CA GLY A 195 -4.21 25.21 27.86
C GLY A 195 -4.64 26.15 28.95
N VAL A 196 -3.87 27.22 29.13
CA VAL A 196 -4.18 28.31 30.05
C VAL A 196 -4.23 29.60 29.25
N ARG A 197 -5.26 30.40 29.48
CA ARG A 197 -5.41 31.74 28.91
C ARG A 197 -5.31 32.77 30.03
N PHE A 198 -4.51 33.80 29.78
CA PHE A 198 -4.29 34.95 30.65
C PHE A 198 -4.70 36.20 29.89
N GLY A 199 -5.38 37.14 30.55
CA GLY A 199 -5.69 38.41 29.89
C GLY A 199 -6.33 39.44 30.79
N LEU A 200 -6.15 40.70 30.39
CA LEU A 200 -6.77 41.84 31.04
C LEU A 200 -8.17 42.05 30.47
N PRO A 201 -9.11 42.64 31.24
CA PRO A 201 -10.40 43.09 30.72
C PRO A 201 -10.29 44.05 29.52
N SER A 202 -9.13 44.69 29.34
CA SER A 202 -8.82 45.69 28.32
C SER A 202 -8.50 45.14 26.91
N GLY A 203 -8.82 43.87 26.61
CA GLY A 203 -8.87 43.37 25.22
C GLY A 203 -7.59 42.73 24.68
N VAL A 204 -6.60 42.44 25.53
CA VAL A 204 -5.40 41.64 25.18
C VAL A 204 -5.43 40.32 25.97
N HIS A 205 -5.31 39.21 25.24
CA HIS A 205 -5.27 37.86 25.79
C HIS A 205 -4.08 37.10 25.22
N ALA A 206 -3.33 36.43 26.09
CA ALA A 206 -2.31 35.46 25.71
C ALA A 206 -2.72 34.08 26.20
N GLY A 207 -2.36 33.03 25.49
CA GLY A 207 -2.65 31.67 25.91
C GLY A 207 -1.62 30.67 25.41
N ALA A 208 -1.37 29.65 26.21
CA ALA A 208 -0.54 28.51 25.85
C ALA A 208 -1.34 27.22 26.02
N ALA A 209 -1.24 26.29 25.07
CA ALA A 209 -1.92 25.01 25.09
C ALA A 209 -1.01 23.88 24.62
N ALA A 210 -1.18 22.70 25.21
CA ALA A 210 -0.55 21.47 24.76
C ALA A 210 -1.61 20.38 24.59
N GLY A 211 -1.40 19.46 23.67
CA GLY A 211 -2.38 18.42 23.43
C GLY A 211 -1.91 17.28 22.56
N ALA A 212 -2.78 16.30 22.44
CA ALA A 212 -2.54 15.10 21.65
C ALA A 212 -3.75 14.82 20.75
N ARG A 213 -3.46 14.30 19.56
CA ARG A 213 -4.46 13.96 18.55
C ARG A 213 -4.10 12.63 17.92
N GLN A 214 -5.12 11.83 17.65
CA GLN A 214 -5.00 10.66 16.80
C GLN A 214 -5.73 10.92 15.48
N GLU A 215 -5.12 10.50 14.39
CA GLU A 215 -5.67 10.66 13.06
C GLU A 215 -5.54 9.35 12.28
N SER A 216 -6.57 9.03 11.51
CA SER A 216 -6.50 8.02 10.47
C SER A 216 -6.84 8.67 9.15
N SER A 217 -5.96 8.44 8.16
CA SER A 217 -6.18 8.93 6.81
C SER A 217 -5.97 7.82 5.78
N VAL A 218 -6.61 8.01 4.65
CA VAL A 218 -6.48 7.23 3.44
C VAL A 218 -6.18 8.23 2.35
N ALA A 219 -5.13 8.00 1.57
CA ALA A 219 -4.81 8.86 0.44
C ALA A 219 -4.31 8.02 -0.73
N THR A 220 -4.72 8.44 -1.93
CA THR A 220 -4.22 7.94 -3.21
C THR A 220 -3.20 8.93 -3.73
N PHE A 221 -1.98 8.46 -3.95
CA PHE A 221 -0.87 9.32 -4.32
C PHE A 221 -0.71 9.45 -5.83
N ASP A 222 0.22 10.31 -6.22
CA ASP A 222 0.56 10.55 -7.62
C ASP A 222 0.98 9.28 -8.33
N ASP A 223 1.50 8.30 -7.59
CA ASP A 223 1.89 7.01 -8.13
C ASP A 223 0.83 5.91 -7.97
N LEU A 224 -0.41 6.30 -7.70
CA LEU A 224 -1.57 5.41 -7.52
C LEU A 224 -1.40 4.38 -6.40
N THR A 225 -0.33 4.49 -5.61
CA THR A 225 -0.22 3.77 -4.35
C THR A 225 -1.22 4.39 -3.38
N VAL A 226 -1.84 3.52 -2.60
CA VAL A 226 -2.86 3.93 -1.65
C VAL A 226 -2.41 3.58 -0.25
N ALA A 227 -2.11 4.60 0.55
CA ALA A 227 -1.77 4.41 1.95
C ALA A 227 -3.02 4.48 2.83
N THR A 228 -2.98 3.71 3.92
CA THR A 228 -3.82 3.93 5.08
C THR A 228 -2.91 4.28 6.24
N ILE A 229 -2.91 5.55 6.63
CA ILE A 229 -2.03 6.12 7.64
C ILE A 229 -2.80 6.19 8.96
N ARG A 230 -2.11 5.83 10.04
CA ARG A 230 -2.58 6.00 11.41
C ARG A 230 -1.49 6.73 12.15
N SER A 231 -1.80 7.90 12.68
CA SER A 231 -0.81 8.75 13.31
C SER A 231 -1.28 9.31 14.65
N ALA A 232 -0.33 9.50 15.55
CA ALA A 232 -0.50 10.21 16.80
C ALA A 232 0.37 11.47 16.75
N THR A 233 -0.25 12.62 17.01
CA THR A 233 0.41 13.92 17.02
C THR A 233 0.36 14.49 18.42
N VAL A 234 1.51 14.95 18.91
CA VAL A 234 1.63 15.80 20.10
C VAL A 234 1.92 17.21 19.63
N SER A 235 1.21 18.20 20.17
CA SER A 235 1.33 19.60 19.75
C SER A 235 1.37 20.55 20.94
N ALA A 236 2.09 21.65 20.79
CA ALA A 236 2.08 22.80 21.66
C ALA A 236 1.76 24.07 20.85
N GLU A 237 1.08 25.02 21.48
CA GLU A 237 0.59 26.23 20.86
C GLU A 237 0.67 27.41 21.82
N ALA A 238 1.07 28.56 21.30
CA ALA A 238 0.97 29.86 21.91
C ALA A 238 0.13 30.77 21.03
N SER A 239 -0.75 31.56 21.64
CA SER A 239 -1.63 32.50 20.95
C SER A 239 -1.65 33.83 21.68
N VAL A 240 -1.74 34.91 20.92
CA VAL A 240 -1.91 36.28 21.40
C VAL A 240 -3.01 36.92 20.57
N GLN A 241 -4.01 37.48 21.25
CA GLN A 241 -5.10 38.19 20.62
C GLN A 241 -5.17 39.59 21.25
N ALA A 242 -5.14 40.62 20.42
CA ALA A 242 -5.24 42.01 20.85
C ALA A 242 -6.36 42.72 20.08
N THR A 243 -7.17 43.48 20.81
CA THR A 243 -8.21 44.34 20.24
C THR A 243 -7.71 45.78 20.28
N VAL A 244 -7.55 46.41 19.11
CA VAL A 244 -6.96 47.77 19.00
C VAL A 244 -8.05 48.85 18.90
N GLY A 245 -9.30 48.45 18.67
CA GLY A 245 -10.49 49.31 18.67
C GLY A 245 -11.78 48.55 18.30
N PRO A 246 -12.95 49.21 18.26
CA PRO A 246 -14.19 48.59 17.82
C PRO A 246 -14.05 48.06 16.39
N GLY A 247 -14.14 46.74 16.21
CA GLY A 247 -14.03 46.11 14.89
C GLY A 247 -12.61 45.92 14.35
N VAL A 248 -11.56 46.21 15.15
CA VAL A 248 -10.15 46.01 14.77
C VAL A 248 -9.48 45.04 15.75
N GLY A 249 -9.10 43.87 15.24
CA GLY A 249 -8.44 42.82 16.02
C GLY A 249 -7.21 42.28 15.31
N VAL A 250 -6.15 42.04 16.07
CA VAL A 250 -4.94 41.34 15.63
C VAL A 250 -4.82 40.04 16.41
N GLU A 251 -4.70 38.94 15.69
CA GLU A 251 -4.43 37.62 16.27
C GLU A 251 -3.11 37.09 15.73
N GLY A 252 -2.22 36.68 16.64
CA GLY A 252 -0.98 35.99 16.35
C GLY A 252 -0.98 34.61 17.02
N ARG A 253 -0.55 33.59 16.28
CA ARG A 253 -0.48 32.21 16.77
C ARG A 253 0.80 31.55 16.32
N LEU A 254 1.47 30.88 17.24
CA LEU A 254 2.63 30.03 17.01
C LEU A 254 2.30 28.62 17.52
N SER A 255 2.63 27.59 16.75
CA SER A 255 2.47 26.21 17.18
C SER A 255 3.61 25.33 16.70
N GLY A 256 3.91 24.29 17.47
CA GLY A 256 4.87 23.24 17.15
C GLY A 256 4.26 21.87 17.39
N TYR A 257 4.64 20.87 16.59
CA TYR A 257 4.13 19.52 16.72
C TYR A 257 5.12 18.45 16.29
N SER A 258 4.94 17.26 16.87
CA SER A 258 5.61 16.02 16.49
C SER A 258 4.54 14.96 16.23
N THR A 259 4.62 14.31 15.08
CA THR A 259 3.72 13.24 14.67
C THR A 259 4.51 11.98 14.43
N GLU A 260 4.04 10.89 14.99
CA GLU A 260 4.50 9.53 14.70
C GLU A 260 3.34 8.76 14.10
N GLY A 261 3.59 7.97 13.07
CA GLY A 261 2.54 7.18 12.44
C GLY A 261 3.04 5.97 11.69
N ASP A 262 2.13 5.03 11.52
CA ASP A 262 2.32 3.83 10.72
C ASP A 262 1.40 3.91 9.48
N ALA A 263 1.91 3.41 8.36
CA ALA A 263 1.19 3.38 7.10
C ALA A 263 1.16 1.97 6.51
N ASP A 264 -0.05 1.53 6.19
CA ASP A 264 -0.32 0.29 5.47
C ASP A 264 -0.49 0.60 3.97
N ILE A 265 0.51 0.30 3.15
CA ILE A 265 0.56 0.74 1.75
C ILE A 265 0.11 -0.37 0.80
N SER A 266 -0.80 -0.02 -0.10
CA SER A 266 -1.23 -0.87 -1.22
C SER A 266 -0.64 -0.31 -2.51
N MET A 267 0.01 -1.16 -3.31
CA MET A 267 0.70 -0.73 -4.55
C MET A 267 -0.26 -0.27 -5.65
N SER A 268 -1.48 -0.77 -5.65
CA SER A 268 -2.53 -0.42 -6.60
C SER A 268 -3.90 -0.44 -5.93
N MET A 269 -4.88 0.17 -6.60
CA MET A 269 -6.27 0.13 -6.14
C MET A 269 -6.81 -1.31 -6.11
N ARG A 270 -6.43 -2.16 -7.07
CA ARG A 270 -6.79 -3.59 -7.08
C ARG A 270 -6.31 -4.31 -5.82
N THR A 271 -5.04 -4.14 -5.45
CA THR A 271 -4.48 -4.75 -4.23
C THR A 271 -5.17 -4.25 -2.96
N ARG A 272 -5.53 -2.96 -2.93
CA ARG A 272 -6.30 -2.36 -1.84
C ARG A 272 -7.70 -2.96 -1.71
N VAL A 273 -8.43 -3.06 -2.82
CA VAL A 273 -9.78 -3.65 -2.86
C VAL A 273 -9.74 -5.09 -2.37
N LEU A 274 -8.81 -5.89 -2.87
CA LEU A 274 -8.62 -7.27 -2.42
C LEU A 274 -8.32 -7.34 -0.93
N ARG A 275 -7.41 -6.50 -0.42
CA ARG A 275 -7.09 -6.43 1.01
C ARG A 275 -8.32 -6.10 1.86
N LEU A 276 -9.11 -5.11 1.46
CA LEU A 276 -10.34 -4.71 2.15
C LEU A 276 -11.40 -5.82 2.10
N ALA A 277 -11.54 -6.49 0.96
CA ALA A 277 -12.45 -7.60 0.78
C ALA A 277 -12.07 -8.78 1.68
N HIS A 278 -10.81 -9.23 1.67
CA HIS A 278 -10.32 -10.27 2.59
C HIS A 278 -10.52 -9.88 4.06
N ALA A 279 -10.20 -8.63 4.44
CA ALA A 279 -10.42 -8.16 5.82
C ALA A 279 -11.92 -8.10 6.19
N SER A 280 -12.82 -7.82 5.25
CA SER A 280 -14.27 -7.87 5.46
C SER A 280 -14.77 -9.30 5.61
N VAL A 281 -14.31 -10.22 4.76
CA VAL A 281 -14.62 -11.65 4.83
C VAL A 281 -14.12 -12.22 6.15
N ALA A 282 -12.85 -12.05 6.50
CA ALA A 282 -12.27 -12.52 7.75
C ALA A 282 -13.06 -12.02 8.98
N ARG A 283 -13.47 -10.74 9.00
CA ARG A 283 -14.32 -10.18 10.08
C ARG A 283 -15.69 -10.87 10.16
N ARG A 284 -16.34 -11.13 9.02
CA ARG A 284 -17.66 -11.78 8.97
C ARG A 284 -17.58 -13.27 9.29
N LEU A 285 -16.48 -13.93 8.91
CA LEU A 285 -16.22 -15.33 9.24
C LEU A 285 -15.80 -15.51 10.70
N GLY A 286 -15.21 -14.49 11.32
CA GLY A 286 -14.70 -14.44 12.70
C GLY A 286 -15.73 -14.53 13.83
N GLY A 287 -17.02 -14.42 13.51
CA GLY A 287 -18.11 -14.43 14.50
C GLY A 287 -18.41 -13.05 15.10
N ASN A 288 -19.24 -13.01 16.13
CA ASN A 288 -19.69 -11.76 16.75
C ASN A 288 -18.52 -11.00 17.41
N VAL A 289 -18.71 -9.70 17.69
CA VAL A 289 -17.65 -8.79 18.19
C VAL A 289 -16.92 -9.36 19.42
N LEU A 290 -17.66 -9.92 20.39
CA LEU A 290 -17.10 -10.50 21.61
C LEU A 290 -16.25 -11.77 21.35
N GLN A 291 -16.71 -12.65 20.46
CA GLN A 291 -15.93 -13.84 20.07
C GLN A 291 -14.63 -13.45 19.34
N ARG A 292 -14.66 -12.35 18.58
CA ARG A 292 -13.47 -11.80 17.93
C ARG A 292 -12.49 -11.18 18.92
N ALA A 293 -12.99 -10.49 19.95
CA ALA A 293 -12.16 -9.92 21.00
C ALA A 293 -11.48 -11.02 21.84
N PHE A 294 -12.23 -12.06 22.22
CA PHE A 294 -11.71 -13.20 22.97
C PHE A 294 -10.63 -13.98 22.17
N LYS A 295 -10.91 -14.30 20.90
CA LYS A 295 -9.98 -15.05 20.04
C LYS A 295 -8.72 -14.29 19.65
N ARG A 296 -8.74 -12.96 19.64
CA ARG A 296 -7.53 -12.13 19.41
C ARG A 296 -6.46 -12.31 20.47
N VAL A 297 -6.84 -12.78 21.66
CA VAL A 297 -5.95 -12.94 22.81
C VAL A 297 -5.51 -14.40 22.98
N THR A 298 -6.27 -15.37 22.44
CA THR A 298 -6.14 -16.79 22.82
C THR A 298 -5.71 -17.75 21.71
N GLU A 299 -5.85 -17.40 20.42
CA GLU A 299 -5.51 -18.29 19.30
C GLU A 299 -4.45 -17.65 18.38
N PRO A 300 -3.53 -18.44 17.77
CA PRO A 300 -2.68 -17.94 16.70
C PRO A 300 -3.55 -17.35 15.59
N ARG A 301 -3.10 -16.23 14.99
CA ARG A 301 -3.86 -15.39 14.04
C ARG A 301 -4.10 -16.08 12.68
N ARG A 302 -4.76 -17.25 12.67
CA ARG A 302 -5.11 -17.98 11.46
C ARG A 302 -6.36 -17.37 10.82
N ASP A 303 -6.29 -17.03 9.54
CA ASP A 303 -7.42 -16.50 8.79
C ASP A 303 -8.44 -17.63 8.52
N ARG A 304 -9.70 -17.41 8.91
CA ARG A 304 -10.79 -18.38 8.71
C ARG A 304 -11.15 -18.54 7.24
N TYR A 305 -10.82 -17.58 6.38
CA TYR A 305 -10.95 -17.75 4.94
C TYR A 305 -9.95 -18.81 4.46
N ASP A 306 -8.67 -18.61 4.75
CA ASP A 306 -7.59 -19.54 4.38
C ASP A 306 -7.84 -20.95 4.95
N GLU A 307 -8.31 -21.05 6.19
CA GLU A 307 -8.66 -22.36 6.78
C GLU A 307 -9.72 -23.11 5.97
N ARG A 308 -10.75 -22.42 5.48
CA ARG A 308 -11.87 -23.06 4.76
C ARG A 308 -11.48 -23.45 3.35
N THR A 309 -10.75 -22.59 2.65
CA THR A 309 -10.24 -22.88 1.31
C THR A 309 -9.22 -24.01 1.35
N SER A 310 -8.35 -24.06 2.37
CA SER A 310 -7.42 -25.17 2.62
C SER A 310 -8.14 -26.51 2.79
N ARG A 311 -9.20 -26.55 3.63
CA ARG A 311 -10.00 -27.76 3.83
C ARG A 311 -10.65 -28.24 2.54
N ALA A 312 -11.19 -27.32 1.74
CA ALA A 312 -11.75 -27.65 0.44
C ALA A 312 -10.71 -28.22 -0.54
N MET A 313 -9.48 -27.69 -0.53
CA MET A 313 -8.38 -28.25 -1.31
C MET A 313 -7.95 -29.63 -0.83
N ALA A 314 -7.81 -29.84 0.48
CA ALA A 314 -7.46 -31.15 1.05
C ALA A 314 -8.48 -32.24 0.67
N LEU A 315 -9.76 -31.86 0.61
CA LEU A 315 -10.86 -32.74 0.22
C LEU A 315 -10.79 -33.19 -1.24
N GLN A 316 -10.12 -32.45 -2.14
CA GLN A 316 -10.04 -32.80 -3.56
C GLN A 316 -9.49 -34.21 -3.80
N SER A 317 -8.54 -34.63 -2.97
CA SER A 317 -7.98 -36.00 -3.01
C SER A 317 -8.98 -37.10 -2.67
N THR A 318 -10.03 -36.78 -1.90
CA THR A 318 -11.04 -37.73 -1.41
C THR A 318 -12.34 -37.70 -2.23
N LEU A 319 -12.57 -36.63 -3.00
CA LEU A 319 -13.79 -36.46 -3.78
C LEU A 319 -14.03 -37.58 -4.80
N PRO A 320 -13.04 -38.09 -5.55
CA PRO A 320 -13.28 -39.20 -6.49
C PRO A 320 -13.80 -40.48 -5.82
N VAL A 321 -13.35 -40.76 -4.59
CA VAL A 321 -13.82 -41.93 -3.81
C VAL A 321 -15.26 -41.74 -3.35
N LEU A 322 -15.63 -40.51 -2.98
CA LEU A 322 -16.99 -40.17 -2.58
C LEU A 322 -17.94 -40.17 -3.78
N LEU A 323 -17.54 -39.51 -4.87
CA LEU A 323 -18.31 -39.26 -6.09
C LEU A 323 -18.42 -40.48 -7.04
N GLY A 324 -17.60 -41.51 -6.86
CA GLY A 324 -17.50 -42.63 -7.80
C GLY A 324 -16.76 -42.24 -9.09
N LYS A 325 -16.55 -43.19 -10.01
CA LYS A 325 -15.71 -43.08 -11.23
C LYS A 325 -16.07 -41.94 -12.22
N GLN A 326 -17.04 -41.07 -11.93
CA GLN A 326 -17.59 -40.08 -12.87
C GLN A 326 -17.14 -38.63 -12.63
N ALA A 327 -16.34 -38.30 -11.62
CA ALA A 327 -15.92 -36.92 -11.38
C ALA A 327 -14.41 -36.73 -11.55
N VAL A 328 -14.01 -36.15 -12.70
CA VAL A 328 -12.68 -35.56 -12.86
C VAL A 328 -12.62 -34.36 -11.91
N ALA A 329 -11.81 -34.46 -10.85
CA ALA A 329 -11.59 -33.34 -9.94
C ALA A 329 -10.85 -32.23 -10.69
N GLN A 330 -11.59 -31.19 -11.11
CA GLN A 330 -10.98 -29.99 -11.66
C GLN A 330 -10.12 -29.29 -10.58
N PRO A 331 -8.93 -28.81 -10.93
CA PRO A 331 -8.03 -28.18 -9.97
C PRO A 331 -8.66 -26.91 -9.40
N LEU A 332 -8.81 -26.84 -8.07
CA LEU A 332 -9.24 -25.63 -7.38
C LEU A 332 -8.06 -24.68 -7.19
N ALA A 333 -8.25 -23.41 -7.49
CA ALA A 333 -7.37 -22.32 -7.13
C ALA A 333 -8.18 -21.26 -6.37
N PHE A 334 -7.61 -20.62 -5.35
CA PHE A 334 -8.28 -19.58 -4.57
C PHE A 334 -7.48 -18.29 -4.59
N GLY A 335 -8.20 -17.16 -4.61
CA GLY A 335 -7.60 -15.84 -4.53
C GLY A 335 -6.78 -15.67 -3.25
N LYS A 336 -5.52 -15.22 -3.40
CA LYS A 336 -4.59 -15.01 -2.30
C LYS A 336 -4.60 -13.57 -1.83
N ARG A 337 -4.44 -13.39 -0.52
CA ARG A 337 -4.21 -12.07 0.07
C ARG A 337 -2.86 -11.51 -0.41
N GLY A 338 -2.87 -10.29 -0.95
CA GLY A 338 -1.66 -9.58 -1.35
C GLY A 338 -0.75 -9.26 -0.16
N LEU A 339 0.54 -9.11 -0.45
CA LEU A 339 1.57 -8.72 0.51
C LEU A 339 1.33 -7.29 1.01
N LEU A 340 1.57 -7.06 2.30
CA LEU A 340 1.43 -5.75 2.93
C LEU A 340 2.81 -5.11 3.08
N ILE A 341 2.97 -3.90 2.54
CA ILE A 341 4.12 -3.05 2.86
C ILE A 341 3.72 -2.15 4.03
N THR A 342 4.53 -2.20 5.08
CA THR A 342 4.42 -1.32 6.24
C THR A 342 5.49 -0.24 6.16
N ALA A 343 5.09 1.01 6.39
CA ALA A 343 6.00 2.14 6.48
C ALA A 343 5.78 2.90 7.79
N GLY A 344 6.87 3.31 8.42
CA GLY A 344 6.87 4.26 9.52
C GLY A 344 7.00 5.69 9.00
N MET A 345 6.39 6.63 9.69
CA MET A 345 6.39 8.04 9.37
C MET A 345 6.65 8.86 10.63
N THR A 346 7.59 9.80 10.53
CA THR A 346 7.79 10.84 11.54
C THR A 346 7.67 12.21 10.88
N THR A 347 6.94 13.12 11.51
CA THR A 347 6.77 14.50 11.04
C THR A 347 6.99 15.45 12.19
N HIS A 348 7.91 16.40 12.01
CA HIS A 348 8.13 17.51 12.93
C HIS A 348 7.80 18.80 12.19
N GLY A 349 7.04 19.70 12.82
CA GLY A 349 6.68 20.94 12.16
C GLY A 349 6.26 22.02 13.12
N GLY A 350 6.19 23.24 12.58
CA GLY A 350 5.65 24.40 13.25
C GLY A 350 4.77 25.20 12.30
N ALA A 351 3.88 26.00 12.87
CA ALA A 351 3.04 26.91 12.12
C ALA A 351 2.91 28.25 12.83
N LEU A 352 2.92 29.30 12.03
CA LEU A 352 2.69 30.68 12.39
C LEU A 352 1.44 31.16 11.64
N ALA A 353 0.54 31.82 12.34
CA ALA A 353 -0.57 32.54 11.72
C ALA A 353 -0.65 33.93 12.32
N ALA A 354 -0.83 34.91 11.44
CA ALA A 354 -1.13 36.27 11.82
C ALA A 354 -2.36 36.71 11.03
N SER A 355 -3.35 37.28 11.71
CA SER A 355 -4.50 37.88 11.06
C SER A 355 -4.76 39.26 11.63
N ALA A 356 -5.16 40.17 10.74
CA ALA A 356 -5.61 41.50 11.07
C ALA A 356 -6.97 41.72 10.40
N GLY A 357 -8.00 42.03 11.21
CA GLY A 357 -9.35 42.29 10.74
C GLY A 357 -9.70 43.78 10.82
N TYR A 358 -10.38 44.30 9.79
CA TYR A 358 -11.00 45.61 9.78
C TYR A 358 -12.39 45.50 9.13
N GLY A 359 -13.47 45.72 9.90
CA GLY A 359 -14.84 45.63 9.38
C GLY A 359 -15.24 44.22 8.91
N LEU A 360 -16.05 44.13 7.83
CA LEU A 360 -16.52 42.85 7.25
C LEU A 360 -15.42 42.03 6.53
N GLY A 361 -14.17 42.52 6.47
CA GLY A 361 -13.04 41.85 5.83
C GLY A 361 -11.94 41.47 6.83
N GLN A 362 -11.49 40.22 6.77
CA GLN A 362 -10.29 39.75 7.49
C GLN A 362 -9.16 39.51 6.49
N LEU A 363 -7.99 40.08 6.74
CA LEU A 363 -6.76 39.76 6.03
C LEU A 363 -5.95 38.80 6.91
N GLY A 364 -5.80 37.56 6.45
CA GLY A 364 -5.05 36.52 7.13
C GLY A 364 -3.82 36.11 6.32
N ALA A 365 -2.67 36.03 6.98
CA ALA A 365 -1.48 35.36 6.46
C ALA A 365 -1.18 34.16 7.35
N THR A 366 -1.12 32.98 6.74
CA THR A 366 -0.68 31.76 7.43
C THR A 366 0.60 31.26 6.79
N ALA A 367 1.52 30.76 7.61
CA ALA A 367 2.74 30.12 7.18
C ALA A 367 3.00 28.88 8.05
N ALA A 368 3.20 27.72 7.45
CA ALA A 368 3.53 26.49 8.14
C ALA A 368 4.74 25.82 7.51
N ALA A 369 5.66 25.33 8.33
CA ALA A 369 6.82 24.59 7.89
C ALA A 369 6.84 23.23 8.58
N ASN A 370 7.09 22.16 7.82
CA ASN A 370 7.28 20.84 8.40
C ASN A 370 8.35 20.05 7.68
N ARG A 371 8.88 19.06 8.38
CA ARG A 371 9.81 18.07 7.88
C ARG A 371 9.26 16.69 8.19
N THR A 372 9.06 15.92 7.13
CA THR A 372 8.60 14.54 7.21
C THR A 372 9.73 13.61 6.80
N VAL A 373 9.91 12.55 7.55
CA VAL A 373 10.76 11.41 7.21
C VAL A 373 9.88 10.18 7.13
N LEU A 374 9.93 9.51 5.99
CA LEU A 374 9.24 8.26 5.74
C LEU A 374 10.28 7.16 5.65
N ARG A 375 10.01 6.06 6.34
CA ARG A 375 10.86 4.87 6.36
C ARG A 375 10.00 3.68 6.02
N ALA A 376 10.30 3.03 4.91
CA ALA A 376 9.59 1.84 4.51
C ALA A 376 10.53 0.65 4.42
N ALA A 377 10.11 -0.48 4.97
CA ALA A 377 10.81 -1.72 4.79
C ALA A 377 10.35 -2.33 3.46
N LEU A 378 11.22 -2.29 2.45
CA LEU A 378 10.98 -2.93 1.16
C LEU A 378 11.40 -4.39 1.22
N PRO A 379 10.45 -5.33 1.17
CA PRO A 379 10.72 -6.76 1.15
C PRO A 379 11.37 -7.17 -0.19
N THR A 380 12.41 -8.00 -0.10
CA THR A 380 13.10 -8.66 -1.22
C THR A 380 13.11 -10.16 -0.95
N ARG A 381 12.63 -10.92 -1.93
CA ARG A 381 12.70 -12.39 -1.90
C ARG A 381 14.08 -12.85 -2.28
N LEU A 382 14.70 -13.65 -1.41
CA LEU A 382 16.07 -14.11 -1.58
C LEU A 382 16.22 -15.21 -2.65
N THR A 383 15.13 -15.87 -3.03
CA THR A 383 15.13 -16.98 -4.01
C THR A 383 14.67 -16.57 -5.41
N GLU A 384 14.38 -15.28 -5.62
CA GLU A 384 13.99 -14.78 -6.95
C GLU A 384 15.23 -14.54 -7.82
N LEU A 385 15.13 -14.86 -9.11
CA LEU A 385 16.24 -14.75 -10.06
C LEU A 385 16.40 -13.37 -10.70
N GLY A 386 15.44 -12.47 -10.44
CA GLY A 386 15.46 -11.10 -10.98
C GLY A 386 16.60 -10.23 -10.40
N GLU A 387 16.68 -9.00 -10.90
CA GLU A 387 17.76 -8.05 -10.64
C GLU A 387 18.01 -7.75 -9.15
N ASP A 388 17.04 -7.99 -8.27
CA ASP A 388 17.18 -7.73 -6.84
C ASP A 388 17.36 -8.99 -5.99
N GLY A 389 16.74 -10.12 -6.37
CA GLY A 389 16.67 -11.31 -5.52
C GLY A 389 17.99 -12.06 -5.44
N LEU A 390 18.58 -12.37 -6.60
CA LEU A 390 19.84 -13.12 -6.68
C LEU A 390 21.04 -12.31 -6.15
N PRO A 391 21.16 -10.99 -6.38
CA PRO A 391 22.18 -10.19 -5.71
C PRO A 391 21.94 -10.09 -4.20
N ALA A 392 20.69 -9.96 -3.76
CA ALA A 392 20.33 -9.90 -2.34
C ALA A 392 20.75 -11.15 -1.57
N SER A 393 20.60 -12.34 -2.14
CA SER A 393 21.02 -13.59 -1.49
C SER A 393 22.55 -13.69 -1.36
N LYS A 394 23.30 -13.02 -2.22
CA LYS A 394 24.78 -13.02 -2.23
C LYS A 394 25.39 -11.91 -1.36
N ASP A 395 24.58 -10.99 -0.84
CA ASP A 395 25.05 -9.94 0.06
C ASP A 395 25.75 -10.56 1.29
N PRO A 396 26.97 -10.13 1.67
CA PRO A 396 27.73 -10.74 2.75
C PRO A 396 27.00 -10.74 4.10
N GLY A 397 26.26 -9.66 4.39
CA GLY A 397 25.47 -9.52 5.61
C GLY A 397 24.32 -10.52 5.62
N ILE A 398 23.58 -10.63 4.51
CA ILE A 398 22.49 -11.61 4.38
C ILE A 398 23.00 -13.04 4.45
N ARG A 399 24.08 -13.34 3.72
CA ARG A 399 24.68 -14.68 3.70
C ARG A 399 25.10 -15.11 5.10
N SER A 400 25.70 -14.21 5.89
CA SER A 400 26.10 -14.53 7.27
C SER A 400 24.91 -14.91 8.16
N VAL A 401 23.77 -14.22 8.02
CA VAL A 401 22.55 -14.52 8.77
C VAL A 401 21.93 -15.83 8.29
N LEU A 402 21.83 -16.05 6.98
CA LEU A 402 21.33 -17.31 6.40
C LEU A 402 22.18 -18.50 6.86
N GLU A 403 23.50 -18.36 6.78
CA GLU A 403 24.45 -19.40 7.20
C GLU A 403 24.30 -19.72 8.69
N ALA A 404 24.16 -18.71 9.56
CA ALA A 404 23.91 -18.93 10.99
C ALA A 404 22.58 -19.68 11.25
N ARG A 405 21.50 -19.32 10.54
CA ARG A 405 20.20 -20.00 10.67
C ARG A 405 20.26 -21.45 10.19
N VAL A 406 20.89 -21.70 9.03
CA VAL A 406 21.03 -23.05 8.49
C VAL A 406 21.98 -23.90 9.34
N ALA A 407 23.08 -23.33 9.84
CA ALA A 407 23.99 -24.01 10.76
C ALA A 407 23.28 -24.51 12.03
N HIS A 408 22.35 -23.70 12.58
CA HIS A 408 21.53 -24.08 13.72
C HIS A 408 20.63 -25.30 13.42
N LEU A 409 20.09 -25.40 12.19
CA LEU A 409 19.27 -26.54 11.76
C LEU A 409 20.09 -27.83 11.57
N VAL A 410 21.31 -27.71 11.07
CA VAL A 410 22.19 -28.86 10.82
C VAL A 410 22.69 -29.47 12.13
N GLY A 411 23.14 -28.63 13.08
CA GLY A 411 23.72 -29.09 14.35
C GLY A 411 24.84 -30.12 14.17
N ASN A 412 25.04 -30.99 15.18
CA ASN A 412 26.05 -32.05 15.12
C ASN A 412 25.57 -33.32 14.39
N GLN A 413 24.25 -33.55 14.32
CA GLN A 413 23.64 -34.71 13.67
C GLN A 413 22.33 -34.30 12.97
N PRO A 414 22.38 -33.96 11.67
CA PRO A 414 21.19 -33.58 10.92
C PRO A 414 20.22 -34.75 10.73
N ARG A 415 18.95 -34.51 11.06
CA ARG A 415 17.88 -35.53 11.03
C ARG A 415 17.19 -35.67 9.68
N SER A 416 17.30 -34.65 8.82
CA SER A 416 16.77 -34.65 7.45
C SER A 416 17.88 -34.96 6.44
N HIS A 417 17.59 -35.74 5.41
CA HIS A 417 18.52 -36.00 4.30
C HIS A 417 18.96 -34.72 3.58
N ALA A 418 18.07 -33.73 3.45
CA ALA A 418 18.46 -32.43 2.90
C ALA A 418 19.53 -31.75 3.78
N LEU A 419 19.35 -31.77 5.10
CA LEU A 419 20.28 -31.16 6.05
C LEU A 419 21.62 -31.92 6.15
N GLN A 420 21.61 -33.25 5.95
CA GLN A 420 22.84 -34.05 5.83
C GLN A 420 23.66 -33.62 4.61
N ILE A 421 23.01 -33.43 3.46
CA ILE A 421 23.69 -32.95 2.25
C ILE A 421 24.16 -31.51 2.43
N VAL A 422 23.36 -30.65 3.06
CA VAL A 422 23.75 -29.27 3.39
C VAL A 422 24.99 -29.24 4.27
N GLN A 423 25.08 -30.12 5.29
CA GLN A 423 26.29 -30.25 6.13
C GLN A 423 27.55 -30.56 5.30
N GLN A 424 27.43 -31.46 4.33
CA GLN A 424 28.53 -31.81 3.42
C GLN A 424 28.92 -30.62 2.52
N VAL A 425 27.93 -29.89 1.99
CA VAL A 425 28.17 -28.69 1.17
C VAL A 425 28.79 -27.55 2.00
N MET A 426 28.39 -27.39 3.27
CA MET A 426 28.98 -26.41 4.19
C MET A 426 30.47 -26.67 4.44
N ALA A 427 30.88 -27.94 4.52
CA ALA A 427 32.28 -28.31 4.73
C ALA A 427 33.18 -28.03 3.53
N SER A 428 32.63 -28.01 2.30
CA SER A 428 33.40 -27.79 1.07
C SER A 428 32.55 -27.09 0.00
N PRO A 429 32.26 -25.79 0.14
CA PRO A 429 31.25 -25.11 -0.69
C PRO A 429 31.65 -24.94 -2.17
N ARG A 430 32.95 -24.96 -2.49
CA ARG A 430 33.45 -24.75 -3.87
C ARG A 430 33.81 -26.03 -4.64
N ASP A 431 33.62 -27.19 -4.04
CA ASP A 431 33.91 -28.49 -4.65
C ASP A 431 33.02 -28.69 -5.93
N PRO A 432 33.59 -29.04 -7.10
CA PRO A 432 32.85 -29.25 -8.34
C PRO A 432 31.66 -30.22 -8.22
N ASP A 433 31.80 -31.27 -7.40
CA ASP A 433 30.76 -32.29 -7.16
C ASP A 433 29.55 -31.73 -6.37
N THR A 434 29.63 -30.48 -5.89
CA THR A 434 28.57 -29.88 -5.07
C THR A 434 27.33 -29.48 -5.86
N ILE A 435 27.40 -29.29 -7.19
CA ILE A 435 26.19 -28.92 -7.97
C ILE A 435 25.14 -30.03 -7.87
N GLU A 436 25.54 -31.28 -8.09
CA GLU A 436 24.64 -32.44 -8.00
C GLU A 436 24.13 -32.62 -6.57
N LYS A 437 25.01 -32.49 -5.57
CA LYS A 437 24.64 -32.54 -4.15
C LYS A 437 23.58 -31.47 -3.82
N ARG A 438 23.77 -30.22 -4.27
CA ARG A 438 22.79 -29.13 -4.07
C ARG A 438 21.47 -29.41 -4.76
N GLN A 439 21.48 -29.93 -6.00
CA GLN A 439 20.25 -30.31 -6.71
C GLN A 439 19.48 -31.42 -5.95
N LYS A 440 20.20 -32.43 -5.43
CA LYS A 440 19.61 -33.45 -4.55
C LYS A 440 19.02 -32.84 -3.28
N ALA A 441 19.73 -31.90 -2.64
CA ALA A 441 19.22 -31.19 -1.47
C ALA A 441 17.92 -30.42 -1.78
N VAL A 442 17.84 -29.71 -2.90
CA VAL A 442 16.62 -29.02 -3.35
C VAL A 442 15.48 -30.04 -3.57
N ALA A 443 15.74 -31.17 -4.20
CA ALA A 443 14.74 -32.23 -4.38
C ALA A 443 14.24 -32.80 -3.03
N HIS A 444 15.14 -33.00 -2.06
CA HIS A 444 14.76 -33.45 -0.72
C HIS A 444 13.99 -32.39 0.07
N VAL A 445 14.29 -31.09 -0.11
CA VAL A 445 13.46 -29.99 0.42
C VAL A 445 12.06 -30.04 -0.17
N GLY A 446 11.94 -30.22 -1.50
CA GLY A 446 10.66 -30.38 -2.17
C GLY A 446 9.87 -31.58 -1.63
N ALA A 447 10.52 -32.73 -1.47
CA ALA A 447 9.90 -33.92 -0.89
C ALA A 447 9.46 -33.72 0.58
N ALA A 448 10.25 -33.01 1.38
CA ALA A 448 9.88 -32.66 2.76
C ALA A 448 8.65 -31.73 2.79
N PHE A 449 8.56 -30.78 1.86
CA PHE A 449 7.38 -29.94 1.72
C PHE A 449 6.15 -30.72 1.26
N ASP A 450 6.29 -31.68 0.34
CA ASP A 450 5.19 -32.55 -0.08
C ASP A 450 4.71 -33.44 1.07
N HIS A 451 5.64 -33.94 1.89
CA HIS A 451 5.32 -34.65 3.12
C HIS A 451 4.57 -33.74 4.12
N LEU A 452 5.01 -32.49 4.30
CA LEU A 452 4.33 -31.50 5.13
C LEU A 452 2.89 -31.26 4.64
N LYS A 453 2.69 -31.09 3.32
CA LYS A 453 1.36 -30.93 2.72
C LYS A 453 0.49 -32.16 2.97
N ALA A 454 0.99 -33.35 2.66
CA ALA A 454 0.25 -34.60 2.84
C ALA A 454 -0.16 -34.83 4.31
N LEU A 455 0.74 -34.57 5.26
CA LEU A 455 0.45 -34.68 6.68
C LEU A 455 -0.51 -33.59 7.17
N THR A 456 -0.43 -32.38 6.62
CA THR A 456 -1.39 -31.31 6.94
C THR A 456 -2.77 -31.67 6.42
N ASP A 457 -2.88 -32.17 5.19
CA ASP A 457 -4.13 -32.66 4.62
C ASP A 457 -4.68 -33.87 5.39
N LEU A 458 -3.80 -34.75 5.89
CA LEU A 458 -4.19 -35.83 6.80
C LEU A 458 -4.68 -35.26 8.13
N SER A 459 -4.05 -34.22 8.68
CA SER A 459 -4.46 -33.62 9.97
C SER A 459 -5.85 -33.01 9.93
N LEU A 460 -6.29 -32.54 8.75
CA LEU A 460 -7.63 -32.02 8.52
C LEU A 460 -8.69 -33.13 8.48
N ARG A 461 -8.30 -34.37 8.13
CA ARG A 461 -9.19 -35.55 8.00
C ARG A 461 -9.15 -36.46 9.22
N ALA A 462 -7.95 -36.72 9.75
CA ALA A 462 -7.63 -37.67 10.82
C ALA A 462 -6.54 -37.09 11.76
N PRO A 463 -6.88 -36.13 12.65
CA PRO A 463 -5.91 -35.38 13.44
C PRO A 463 -5.07 -36.26 14.38
N ALA A 464 -5.65 -37.34 14.92
CA ALA A 464 -4.94 -38.27 15.80
C ALA A 464 -3.79 -38.99 15.06
N GLN A 465 -4.00 -39.35 13.79
CA GLN A 465 -3.02 -40.07 12.96
C GLN A 465 -1.91 -39.14 12.46
N ALA A 466 -2.21 -37.87 12.20
CA ALA A 466 -1.22 -36.90 11.71
C ALA A 466 -0.32 -36.32 12.81
N ARG A 467 -0.72 -36.35 14.08
CA ARG A 467 -0.04 -35.63 15.17
C ARG A 467 1.41 -36.07 15.38
N ALA A 468 1.66 -37.37 15.50
CA ALA A 468 3.01 -37.89 15.73
C ALA A 468 3.93 -37.72 14.50
N PRO A 469 3.49 -38.04 13.27
CA PRO A 469 4.26 -37.73 12.06
C PRO A 469 4.58 -36.25 11.89
N LEU A 470 3.62 -35.34 12.13
CA LEU A 470 3.86 -33.89 12.04
C LEU A 470 4.90 -33.43 13.06
N ALA A 471 4.82 -33.93 14.30
CA ALA A 471 5.81 -33.62 15.32
C ALA A 471 7.19 -34.24 15.02
N SER A 472 7.25 -35.35 14.29
CA SER A 472 8.53 -35.91 13.80
C SER A 472 9.13 -34.99 12.74
N LEU A 473 8.37 -34.69 11.68
CA LEU A 473 8.82 -33.80 10.60
C LEU A 473 9.24 -32.43 11.13
N ALA A 474 8.48 -31.87 12.07
CA ALA A 474 8.83 -30.60 12.71
C ALA A 474 10.17 -30.67 13.44
N ARG A 475 10.43 -31.75 14.20
CA ARG A 475 11.72 -31.97 14.87
C ARG A 475 12.87 -32.19 13.90
N ASP A 476 12.61 -32.82 12.76
CA ASP A 476 13.63 -33.05 11.71
C ASP A 476 14.09 -31.73 11.07
N TRP A 477 13.24 -30.70 11.15
CA TRP A 477 13.49 -29.34 10.69
C TRP A 477 13.65 -28.33 11.84
N GLY A 478 14.08 -28.79 13.03
CA GLY A 478 14.50 -27.91 14.14
C GLY A 478 13.38 -27.25 14.94
N SER A 479 12.12 -27.63 14.74
CA SER A 479 10.98 -27.11 15.51
C SER A 479 10.57 -28.05 16.65
N SER A 480 10.41 -27.49 17.85
CA SER A 480 9.82 -28.18 19.01
C SER A 480 8.29 -28.18 18.98
N THR A 481 7.69 -27.41 18.08
CA THR A 481 6.23 -27.28 17.93
C THR A 481 5.74 -27.98 16.67
N ALA A 482 4.52 -28.51 16.70
CA ALA A 482 3.85 -29.04 15.51
C ALA A 482 3.27 -27.93 14.60
N ALA A 483 3.73 -26.69 14.75
CA ALA A 483 3.35 -25.58 13.88
C ALA A 483 4.02 -25.72 12.51
N LEU A 484 3.33 -25.29 11.45
CA LEU A 484 3.81 -25.43 10.07
C LEU A 484 4.85 -24.36 9.74
N GLU A 485 4.69 -23.17 10.33
CA GLU A 485 5.45 -21.98 9.99
C GLU A 485 6.96 -22.11 10.25
N PRO A 486 7.45 -22.63 11.39
CA PRO A 486 8.89 -22.85 11.59
C PRO A 486 9.51 -23.78 10.54
N VAL A 487 8.79 -24.86 10.19
CA VAL A 487 9.25 -25.83 9.18
C VAL A 487 9.32 -25.15 7.81
N MET A 488 8.28 -24.41 7.42
CA MET A 488 8.26 -23.65 6.17
C MET A 488 9.40 -22.62 6.10
N ILE A 489 9.67 -21.91 7.19
CA ILE A 489 10.79 -20.97 7.29
C ILE A 489 12.12 -21.70 7.12
N ALA A 490 12.33 -22.84 7.79
CA ALA A 490 13.54 -23.63 7.67
C ALA A 490 13.77 -24.17 6.25
N LEU A 491 12.72 -24.65 5.57
CA LEU A 491 12.78 -25.08 4.17
C LEU A 491 13.18 -23.90 3.25
N LEU A 492 12.55 -22.74 3.43
CA LEU A 492 12.83 -21.53 2.63
C LEU A 492 14.23 -20.97 2.87
N ASP A 493 14.69 -20.93 4.13
CA ASP A 493 16.04 -20.51 4.49
C ASP A 493 17.08 -21.46 3.89
N THR A 494 16.81 -22.77 3.89
CA THR A 494 17.68 -23.78 3.26
C THR A 494 17.77 -23.58 1.74
N LEU A 495 16.64 -23.32 1.06
CA LEU A 495 16.62 -23.00 -0.36
C LEU A 495 17.39 -21.72 -0.69
N ALA A 496 17.15 -20.65 0.08
CA ALA A 496 17.86 -19.38 -0.07
C ALA A 496 19.37 -19.55 0.14
N TRP A 497 19.77 -20.34 1.13
CA TRP A 497 21.16 -20.66 1.40
C TRP A 497 21.81 -21.46 0.25
N LEU A 498 21.17 -22.52 -0.25
CA LEU A 498 21.68 -23.32 -1.37
C LEU A 498 21.95 -22.48 -2.63
N GLN A 499 21.13 -21.45 -2.86
CA GLN A 499 21.30 -20.46 -3.92
C GLN A 499 22.39 -19.42 -3.63
N ALA A 500 22.54 -18.99 -2.37
CA ALA A 500 23.49 -17.97 -1.92
C ALA A 500 24.95 -18.46 -1.80
N VAL A 501 25.17 -19.75 -1.52
CA VAL A 501 26.51 -20.33 -1.35
C VAL A 501 27.31 -20.18 -2.65
N PRO A 502 28.60 -19.79 -2.59
CA PRO A 502 29.44 -19.57 -3.77
C PRO A 502 29.31 -20.69 -4.80
N ALA A 503 29.29 -20.32 -6.09
CA ALA A 503 29.35 -21.31 -7.17
C ALA A 503 30.68 -22.08 -7.10
N PRO A 504 30.72 -23.35 -7.51
CA PRO A 504 31.96 -24.11 -7.58
C PRO A 504 32.91 -23.51 -8.62
N ASP A 505 34.22 -23.60 -8.34
CA ASP A 505 35.27 -23.01 -9.18
C ASP A 505 35.42 -23.84 -10.47
N THR A 506 34.67 -23.47 -11.52
CA THR A 506 34.54 -24.28 -12.74
C THR A 506 34.51 -23.44 -14.02
N ARG A 507 35.22 -23.90 -15.07
CA ARG A 507 35.27 -23.24 -16.39
C ARG A 507 34.41 -23.92 -17.47
N ALA A 508 33.76 -25.05 -17.16
CA ALA A 508 33.02 -25.82 -18.15
C ALA A 508 31.58 -25.29 -18.35
N ALA A 509 31.13 -25.29 -19.62
CA ALA A 509 29.79 -24.82 -20.00
C ALA A 509 28.65 -25.70 -19.43
N ALA A 510 28.88 -27.01 -19.31
CA ALA A 510 27.90 -27.95 -18.74
C ALA A 510 27.58 -27.65 -17.26
N GLU A 511 28.58 -27.21 -16.50
CA GLU A 511 28.44 -26.85 -15.08
C GLU A 511 27.72 -25.50 -14.91
N HIS A 512 27.93 -24.55 -15.83
CA HIS A 512 27.15 -23.30 -15.90
C HIS A 512 25.66 -23.57 -16.16
N ALA A 513 25.34 -24.48 -17.09
CA ALA A 513 23.95 -24.89 -17.34
C ALA A 513 23.34 -25.62 -16.12
N GLY A 514 24.12 -26.44 -15.42
CA GLY A 514 23.74 -27.09 -14.17
C GLY A 514 23.44 -26.10 -13.04
N TRP A 515 24.24 -25.04 -12.92
CA TRP A 515 24.02 -23.94 -11.98
C TRP A 515 22.75 -23.17 -12.30
N ALA A 516 22.54 -22.76 -13.56
CA ALA A 516 21.32 -22.08 -13.98
C ALA A 516 20.05 -22.94 -13.77
N ARG A 517 20.16 -24.27 -13.93
CA ARG A 517 19.07 -25.20 -13.61
C ARG A 517 18.80 -25.26 -12.11
N LEU A 518 19.83 -25.33 -11.27
CA LEU A 518 19.69 -25.30 -9.81
C LEU A 518 18.95 -24.03 -9.35
N GLN A 519 19.36 -22.86 -9.86
CA GLN A 519 18.75 -21.57 -9.55
C GLN A 519 17.24 -21.55 -9.87
N ARG A 520 16.85 -22.07 -11.05
CA ARG A 520 15.43 -22.20 -11.44
C ARG A 520 14.68 -23.20 -10.55
N SER A 521 15.29 -24.32 -10.18
CA SER A 521 14.69 -25.28 -9.26
C SER A 521 14.45 -24.67 -7.88
N VAL A 522 15.44 -23.94 -7.33
CA VAL A 522 15.30 -23.23 -6.05
C VAL A 522 14.15 -22.22 -6.10
N GLN A 523 14.09 -21.36 -7.12
CA GLN A 523 13.02 -20.40 -7.29
C GLN A 523 11.65 -21.08 -7.39
N SER A 524 11.54 -22.16 -8.19
CA SER A 524 10.31 -22.93 -8.36
C SER A 524 9.81 -23.53 -7.04
N GLU A 525 10.70 -24.18 -6.28
CA GLU A 525 10.37 -24.76 -4.97
C GLU A 525 10.00 -23.69 -3.94
N ALA A 526 10.75 -22.59 -3.87
CA ALA A 526 10.47 -21.50 -2.95
C ALA A 526 9.13 -20.81 -3.26
N ARG A 527 8.84 -20.57 -4.55
CA ARG A 527 7.52 -20.10 -4.99
C ARG A 527 6.45 -21.09 -4.54
N ARG A 528 6.61 -22.40 -4.78
CA ARG A 528 5.65 -23.44 -4.35
C ARG A 528 5.34 -23.39 -2.84
N ILE A 529 6.35 -23.12 -2.00
CA ILE A 529 6.17 -22.99 -0.54
C ILE A 529 5.46 -21.67 -0.18
N HIS A 530 5.92 -20.52 -0.70
CA HIS A 530 5.30 -19.22 -0.44
C HIS A 530 3.85 -19.14 -0.93
N ASP A 531 3.59 -19.77 -2.07
CA ASP A 531 2.31 -19.80 -2.75
C ASP A 531 1.42 -20.94 -2.29
N THR A 532 1.81 -21.63 -1.22
CA THR A 532 1.01 -22.71 -0.66
C THR A 532 -0.34 -22.24 -0.18
N THR A 533 -1.30 -23.13 -0.35
CA THR A 533 -2.68 -22.97 0.11
C THR A 533 -2.89 -23.56 1.49
N LEU A 534 -1.86 -24.16 2.11
CA LEU A 534 -1.93 -24.63 3.49
C LEU A 534 -2.29 -23.50 4.47
N PRO A 535 -3.05 -23.77 5.55
CA PRO A 535 -3.46 -22.75 6.50
C PRO A 535 -2.30 -22.43 7.46
N HIS A 536 -1.68 -21.27 7.29
CA HIS A 536 -0.53 -20.82 8.08
C HIS A 536 -0.52 -19.30 8.27
N ASP A 537 0.27 -18.79 9.23
CA ASP A 537 0.54 -17.36 9.38
C ASP A 537 1.48 -16.87 8.27
N ARG A 538 0.87 -16.49 7.13
CA ARG A 538 1.56 -15.91 5.97
C ARG A 538 2.40 -14.70 6.34
N ALA A 539 1.94 -13.86 7.28
CA ALA A 539 2.68 -12.66 7.66
C ALA A 539 3.95 -12.99 8.45
N TRP A 540 3.91 -14.05 9.26
CA TRP A 540 5.12 -14.54 9.94
C TRP A 540 6.12 -15.15 8.96
N VAL A 541 5.71 -16.11 8.13
CA VAL A 541 6.60 -16.74 7.14
C VAL A 541 7.24 -15.68 6.25
N TYR A 542 6.43 -14.71 5.79
CA TYR A 542 6.90 -13.58 5.01
C TYR A 542 7.98 -12.75 5.72
N ARG A 543 7.70 -12.28 6.94
CA ARG A 543 8.65 -11.48 7.72
C ARG A 543 9.94 -12.24 8.04
N ALA A 544 9.88 -13.55 8.22
CA ALA A 544 11.03 -14.35 8.59
C ALA A 544 11.99 -14.61 7.41
N THR A 545 11.47 -14.72 6.18
CA THR A 545 12.19 -15.25 5.01
C THR A 545 12.54 -14.20 3.97
N HIS A 546 11.92 -13.03 4.02
CA HIS A 546 12.26 -11.92 3.14
C HIS A 546 13.35 -11.06 3.80
N ALA A 547 14.31 -10.63 3.00
CA ALA A 547 15.19 -9.55 3.42
C ALA A 547 14.50 -8.20 3.18
N PHE A 548 14.87 -7.19 3.95
CA PHE A 548 14.27 -5.87 3.89
C PHE A 548 15.33 -4.83 3.60
N ARG A 549 15.09 -3.98 2.60
CA ARG A 549 15.83 -2.73 2.40
C ARG A 549 15.03 -1.59 3.00
N GLU A 550 15.66 -0.77 3.83
CA GLU A 550 15.03 0.46 4.28
C GLU A 550 15.02 1.47 3.12
N GLN A 551 13.86 1.91 2.69
CA GLN A 551 13.72 3.05 1.80
C GLN A 551 13.38 4.29 2.62
N ILE A 552 14.17 5.34 2.47
CA ILE A 552 13.97 6.61 3.14
C ILE A 552 13.48 7.65 2.14
N GLN A 553 12.42 8.38 2.49
CA GLN A 553 12.03 9.60 1.79
C GLN A 553 12.01 10.74 2.79
N ARG A 554 12.46 11.92 2.36
CA ARG A 554 12.44 13.12 3.20
C ARG A 554 11.72 14.23 2.45
N ILE A 555 10.76 14.84 3.09
CA ILE A 555 9.95 15.91 2.50
C ILE A 555 9.96 17.07 3.46
N ALA A 556 10.57 18.18 3.06
CA ALA A 556 10.39 19.46 3.74
C ALA A 556 9.27 20.21 3.03
N THR A 557 8.25 20.63 3.76
CA THR A 557 7.13 21.40 3.22
C THR A 557 7.08 22.76 3.87
N THR A 558 6.95 23.80 3.05
CA THR A 558 6.52 25.12 3.48
C THR A 558 5.18 25.43 2.84
N ARG A 559 4.18 25.85 3.61
CA ARG A 559 2.85 26.21 3.11
C ARG A 559 2.48 27.58 3.60
N GLY A 560 1.70 28.30 2.81
CA GLY A 560 1.04 29.52 3.26
C GLY A 560 -0.22 29.80 2.48
N SER A 561 -0.92 30.86 2.91
CA SER A 561 -2.06 31.42 2.19
C SER A 561 -1.71 32.80 1.68
N LEU A 562 -2.04 33.08 0.43
CA LEU A 562 -1.95 34.42 -0.17
C LEU A 562 -3.36 34.99 -0.28
N SER A 563 -3.58 36.15 0.36
CA SER A 563 -4.79 36.95 0.18
C SER A 563 -4.57 37.91 -0.98
N LEU A 564 -5.27 37.69 -2.10
CA LEU A 564 -5.14 38.52 -3.31
C LEU A 564 -6.13 39.70 -3.35
N SER A 565 -6.82 40.00 -2.25
CA SER A 565 -7.83 41.05 -2.15
C SER A 565 -7.32 42.46 -2.48
N ALA A 566 -6.01 42.73 -2.37
CA ALA A 566 -5.42 44.00 -2.72
C ALA A 566 -5.05 44.15 -4.22
N SER A 567 -4.84 43.03 -4.93
CA SER A 567 -4.40 43.02 -6.35
C SER A 567 -5.51 42.62 -7.33
N LEU A 568 -6.60 42.03 -6.85
CA LEU A 568 -7.75 41.61 -7.66
C LEU A 568 -9.07 42.13 -7.03
N PRO A 569 -9.53 43.35 -7.39
CA PRO A 569 -10.74 43.96 -6.80
C PRO A 569 -12.04 43.20 -7.10
N LEU A 570 -12.03 42.26 -8.05
CA LEU A 570 -13.15 41.34 -8.36
C LEU A 570 -13.25 40.15 -7.40
N LEU A 571 -12.25 39.92 -6.54
CA LEU A 571 -12.36 38.94 -5.47
C LEU A 571 -13.23 39.51 -4.36
N THR A 572 -14.47 39.02 -4.25
CA THR A 572 -15.18 39.08 -2.98
C THR A 572 -14.28 38.46 -1.90
N ALA A 573 -14.35 38.95 -0.66
CA ALA A 573 -13.40 38.77 0.45
C ALA A 573 -13.15 37.32 0.96
N THR A 574 -13.28 36.30 0.11
CA THR A 574 -13.24 34.86 0.45
C THR A 574 -12.27 34.03 -0.43
N GLY A 575 -11.65 34.63 -1.46
CA GLY A 575 -10.72 33.94 -2.35
C GLY A 575 -9.30 33.79 -1.77
N GLU A 576 -9.10 32.87 -0.82
CA GLU A 576 -7.76 32.51 -0.36
C GLU A 576 -7.08 31.54 -1.33
N ILE A 577 -5.80 31.80 -1.65
CA ILE A 577 -4.97 30.89 -2.45
C ILE A 577 -4.00 30.16 -1.54
N GLY A 578 -4.08 28.84 -1.53
CA GLY A 578 -3.11 28.00 -0.84
C GLY A 578 -1.87 27.83 -1.70
N VAL A 579 -0.70 28.15 -1.15
CA VAL A 579 0.60 27.89 -1.77
C VAL A 579 1.36 26.90 -0.92
N ALA A 580 1.88 25.83 -1.53
CA ALA A 580 2.71 24.86 -0.85
C ALA A 580 3.96 24.54 -1.67
N ARG A 581 5.12 24.73 -1.06
CA ARG A 581 6.41 24.31 -1.59
C ARG A 581 6.86 23.03 -0.89
N HIS A 582 7.29 22.05 -1.68
CA HIS A 582 7.84 20.80 -1.18
C HIS A 582 9.25 20.59 -1.73
N VAL A 583 10.24 20.48 -0.84
CA VAL A 583 11.58 20.00 -1.19
C VAL A 583 11.61 18.51 -0.87
N ARG A 584 11.68 17.68 -1.90
CA ARG A 584 11.60 16.21 -1.78
C ARG A 584 12.94 15.58 -2.11
N GLN A 585 13.45 14.82 -1.13
CA GLN A 585 14.51 13.84 -1.33
C GLN A 585 13.87 12.47 -1.53
N ASP A 586 13.95 11.93 -2.75
CA ASP A 586 13.43 10.62 -3.11
C ASP A 586 14.52 9.75 -3.74
N PRO A 587 14.54 8.42 -3.48
CA PRO A 587 15.41 7.52 -4.20
C PRO A 587 15.08 7.47 -5.70
N ASP A 588 13.83 7.72 -6.11
CA ASP A 588 13.46 7.81 -7.52
C ASP A 588 13.91 9.17 -8.09
N PRO A 589 14.85 9.19 -9.05
CA PRO A 589 15.38 10.44 -9.60
C PRO A 589 14.32 11.26 -10.33
N LEU A 590 13.25 10.64 -10.85
CA LEU A 590 12.14 11.35 -11.50
C LEU A 590 11.26 12.11 -10.50
N ARG A 591 11.34 11.77 -9.21
CA ARG A 591 10.56 12.40 -8.13
C ARG A 591 11.38 13.34 -7.27
N ASN A 592 12.69 13.19 -7.31
CA ASN A 592 13.62 13.97 -6.51
C ASN A 592 13.66 15.41 -7.04
N GLY A 593 13.43 16.40 -6.18
CA GLY A 593 13.37 17.80 -6.60
C GLY A 593 12.37 18.63 -5.80
N ASP A 594 12.06 19.81 -6.36
CA ASP A 594 11.19 20.81 -5.73
C ASP A 594 9.82 20.83 -6.40
N TYR A 595 8.76 20.88 -5.61
CA TYR A 595 7.39 21.03 -6.08
C TYR A 595 6.79 22.33 -5.57
N LEU A 596 6.01 23.00 -6.42
CA LEU A 596 5.16 24.12 -6.05
C LEU A 596 3.72 23.75 -6.36
N GLU A 597 2.87 23.75 -5.35
CA GLU A 597 1.44 23.48 -5.45
C GLU A 597 0.66 24.75 -5.16
N LEU A 598 -0.25 25.08 -6.06
CA LEU A 598 -1.20 26.15 -5.91
C LEU A 598 -2.59 25.54 -5.83
N THR A 599 -3.29 25.82 -4.73
CA THR A 599 -4.68 25.42 -4.52
C THR A 599 -5.55 26.66 -4.56
N VAL A 600 -6.40 26.74 -5.57
CA VAL A 600 -7.35 27.85 -5.77
C VAL A 600 -8.77 27.31 -5.79
N ALA A 601 -9.73 28.12 -5.37
CA ALA A 601 -11.13 27.77 -5.57
C ALA A 601 -11.42 27.68 -7.08
N ALA A 602 -12.17 26.67 -7.52
CA ALA A 602 -12.34 26.40 -8.96
C ALA A 602 -13.01 27.55 -9.73
N HIS A 603 -13.82 28.38 -9.06
CA HIS A 603 -14.41 29.59 -9.66
C HIS A 603 -13.39 30.67 -10.03
N LEU A 604 -12.16 30.58 -9.53
CA LEU A 604 -11.06 31.48 -9.86
C LEU A 604 -10.21 30.98 -11.03
N ALA A 605 -10.57 29.84 -11.64
CA ALA A 605 -9.88 29.29 -12.81
C ALA A 605 -9.69 30.30 -13.97
N PRO A 606 -10.68 31.16 -14.32
CA PRO A 606 -10.48 32.17 -15.37
C PRO A 606 -9.44 33.24 -15.06
N ALA A 607 -9.11 33.44 -13.77
CA ALA A 607 -8.11 34.42 -13.32
C ALA A 607 -6.72 33.77 -13.07
N LEU A 608 -6.51 32.53 -13.52
CA LEU A 608 -5.31 31.77 -13.21
C LEU A 608 -4.02 32.45 -13.70
N GLY A 609 -4.00 33.04 -14.90
CA GLY A 609 -2.84 33.77 -15.40
C GLY A 609 -2.39 34.90 -14.46
N THR A 610 -3.34 35.71 -13.98
CA THR A 610 -3.05 36.79 -13.03
C THR A 610 -2.55 36.23 -11.70
N ILE A 611 -3.16 35.15 -11.20
CA ILE A 611 -2.73 34.47 -9.98
C ILE A 611 -1.28 33.98 -10.11
N LEU A 612 -0.97 33.29 -11.22
CA LEU A 612 0.34 32.73 -11.47
C LEU A 612 1.41 33.83 -11.62
N SER A 613 1.11 34.92 -12.35
CA SER A 613 2.02 36.06 -12.46
C SER A 613 2.32 36.71 -11.11
N GLU A 614 1.34 36.75 -10.21
CA GLU A 614 1.52 37.28 -8.86
C GLU A 614 2.33 36.31 -7.98
N VAL A 615 2.16 35.00 -8.16
CA VAL A 615 2.99 33.99 -7.51
C VAL A 615 4.44 34.09 -7.98
N GLU A 616 4.70 34.26 -9.28
CA GLU A 616 6.05 34.49 -9.83
C GLU A 616 6.69 35.74 -9.22
N ARG A 617 5.92 36.83 -9.12
CA ARG A 617 6.36 38.09 -8.51
C ARG A 617 6.73 37.93 -7.04
N GLN A 618 5.94 37.15 -6.29
CA GLN A 618 6.15 36.94 -4.85
C GLN A 618 7.19 35.85 -4.54
N LEU A 619 7.45 34.93 -5.46
CA LEU A 619 8.41 33.83 -5.33
C LEU A 619 9.45 33.88 -6.46
N PRO A 620 10.27 34.94 -6.56
CA PRO A 620 11.22 35.11 -7.67
C PRO A 620 12.28 33.99 -7.73
N GLU A 621 12.54 33.32 -6.61
CA GLU A 621 13.42 32.15 -6.49
C GLU A 621 12.97 30.92 -7.31
N TRP A 622 11.68 30.87 -7.67
CA TRP A 622 11.16 29.85 -8.55
C TRP A 622 11.45 30.17 -10.02
N GLY A 623 11.54 31.45 -10.41
CA GLY A 623 11.68 31.84 -11.80
C GLY A 623 10.35 31.70 -12.57
N ALA A 624 10.41 31.67 -13.90
CA ALA A 624 9.23 31.59 -14.75
C ALA A 624 8.47 30.27 -14.55
N LEU A 625 7.14 30.36 -14.50
CA LEU A 625 6.21 29.23 -14.51
C LEU A 625 5.62 29.08 -15.92
N PRO A 626 5.31 27.85 -16.36
CA PRO A 626 4.70 27.60 -17.67
C PRO A 626 3.22 27.99 -17.67
N LEU A 627 2.96 29.31 -17.65
CA LEU A 627 1.65 29.94 -17.60
C LEU A 627 0.72 29.47 -18.72
N HIS A 628 1.20 29.53 -19.96
CA HIS A 628 0.38 29.22 -21.14
C HIS A 628 -0.07 27.76 -21.16
N GLU A 629 0.82 26.84 -20.76
CA GLU A 629 0.50 25.42 -20.64
C GLU A 629 -0.54 25.18 -19.53
N ALA A 630 -0.37 25.83 -18.39
CA ALA A 630 -1.32 25.71 -17.27
C ALA A 630 -2.72 26.22 -17.65
N GLU A 631 -2.80 27.35 -18.35
CA GLU A 631 -4.06 27.90 -18.85
C GLU A 631 -4.73 26.99 -19.89
N ALA A 632 -3.94 26.44 -20.83
CA ALA A 632 -4.45 25.52 -21.85
C ALA A 632 -5.06 24.25 -21.25
N LEU A 633 -4.50 23.72 -20.16
CA LEU A 633 -5.08 22.56 -19.46
C LEU A 633 -6.29 22.91 -18.58
N VAL A 634 -6.39 24.16 -18.11
CA VAL A 634 -7.45 24.61 -17.21
C VAL A 634 -8.68 25.12 -17.97
N ALA A 635 -8.52 25.72 -19.14
CA ALA A 635 -9.63 26.29 -19.91
C ALA A 635 -10.72 25.26 -20.30
N PRO A 636 -10.41 24.02 -20.71
CA PRO A 636 -11.43 22.99 -20.93
C PRO A 636 -12.12 22.57 -19.62
N LEU A 637 -11.36 22.52 -18.52
CA LEU A 637 -11.90 22.15 -17.21
C LEU A 637 -12.87 23.20 -16.68
N SER A 638 -12.67 24.48 -17.01
CA SER A 638 -13.50 25.58 -16.53
C SER A 638 -14.84 25.69 -17.29
N ALA A 639 -14.91 25.28 -18.55
CA ALA A 639 -16.14 25.22 -19.35
C ALA A 639 -17.14 24.16 -18.82
N ASP A 640 -16.63 23.07 -18.23
CA ASP A 640 -17.45 22.01 -17.63
C ASP A 640 -17.94 22.32 -16.20
N LEU A 641 -17.54 23.46 -15.62
CA LEU A 641 -17.86 23.81 -14.23
C LEU A 641 -19.30 24.35 -14.10
N GLY A 642 -20.24 23.46 -13.83
CA GLY A 642 -21.38 23.80 -12.99
C GLY A 642 -20.87 24.15 -11.58
N PHE A 643 -20.60 25.42 -11.31
CA PHE A 643 -19.93 25.88 -10.09
C PHE A 643 -20.68 25.47 -8.81
N SER A 644 -20.18 24.46 -8.10
CA SER A 644 -20.44 24.29 -6.67
C SER A 644 -19.30 24.90 -5.87
N GLY A 645 -19.61 25.65 -4.80
CA GLY A 645 -18.62 26.35 -3.96
C GLY A 645 -17.63 25.45 -3.20
N THR A 646 -17.63 24.14 -3.43
CA THR A 646 -16.80 23.12 -2.78
C THR A 646 -15.71 22.54 -3.69
N SER A 647 -15.58 23.07 -4.91
CA SER A 647 -14.60 22.62 -5.90
C SER A 647 -13.29 23.40 -5.79
N GLN A 648 -12.16 22.70 -5.84
CA GLN A 648 -10.81 23.25 -5.76
C GLN A 648 -10.01 22.81 -6.98
N LEU A 649 -9.28 23.76 -7.57
CA LEU A 649 -8.30 23.53 -8.62
C LEU A 649 -6.92 23.50 -7.98
N LEU A 650 -6.16 22.44 -8.23
CA LEU A 650 -4.77 22.29 -7.85
C LEU A 650 -3.90 22.33 -9.10
N VAL A 651 -2.96 23.27 -9.14
CA VAL A 651 -1.94 23.38 -10.19
C VAL A 651 -0.59 23.07 -9.55
N ARG A 652 0.12 22.07 -10.06
CA ARG A 652 1.41 21.66 -9.52
C ARG A 652 2.51 21.83 -10.56
N PHE A 653 3.56 22.51 -10.15
CA PHE A 653 4.82 22.63 -10.87
C PHE A 653 5.89 21.75 -10.22
N PHE A 654 6.85 21.30 -11.02
CA PHE A 654 7.95 20.45 -10.57
C PHE A 654 9.26 20.89 -11.22
N ARG A 655 10.30 20.99 -10.38
CA ARG A 655 11.68 21.19 -10.79
C ARG A 655 12.51 19.98 -10.36
N PRO A 656 12.76 19.02 -11.28
CA PRO A 656 13.55 17.84 -11.00
C PRO A 656 15.00 18.17 -10.61
N SER A 657 15.55 17.43 -9.64
CA SER A 657 16.91 17.64 -9.17
C SER A 657 17.98 17.32 -10.22
N PHE A 658 17.70 16.39 -11.14
CA PHE A 658 18.68 16.01 -12.18
C PHE A 658 19.01 17.17 -13.12
N GLN A 659 18.20 18.23 -13.15
CA GLN A 659 18.49 19.44 -13.92
C GLN A 659 19.70 20.21 -13.40
N THR A 660 20.14 19.97 -12.16
CA THR A 660 21.35 20.57 -11.59
C THR A 660 22.62 19.88 -12.08
N ASP A 661 22.51 18.76 -12.79
CA ASP A 661 23.66 18.07 -13.34
C ASP A 661 24.36 18.94 -14.39
N PRO A 662 25.70 19.08 -14.36
CA PRO A 662 26.44 19.85 -15.35
C PRO A 662 26.15 19.44 -16.80
N ASP A 663 25.89 18.16 -17.05
CA ASP A 663 25.61 17.65 -18.40
C ASP A 663 24.17 17.89 -18.85
N PHE A 664 23.28 18.32 -17.95
CA PHE A 664 21.89 18.57 -18.31
C PHE A 664 21.75 19.88 -19.10
N PRO A 665 21.08 19.86 -20.28
CA PRO A 665 20.97 21.03 -21.16
C PRO A 665 20.43 22.28 -20.46
N PRO A 666 21.16 23.42 -20.48
CA PRO A 666 20.72 24.64 -19.80
C PRO A 666 19.38 25.18 -20.29
N SER A 667 19.07 24.99 -21.58
CA SER A 667 17.80 25.43 -22.19
C SER A 667 16.57 24.67 -21.70
N ALA A 668 16.74 23.48 -21.12
CA ALA A 668 15.65 22.65 -20.59
C ALA A 668 15.47 22.76 -19.07
N ARG A 669 16.30 23.59 -18.40
CA ARG A 669 16.23 23.81 -16.95
C ARG A 669 15.07 24.73 -16.61
N GLY A 670 14.40 24.47 -15.49
CA GLY A 670 13.31 25.31 -15.03
C GLY A 670 12.19 24.51 -14.39
N ASN A 671 11.08 25.20 -14.14
CA ASN A 671 9.87 24.57 -13.62
C ASN A 671 9.00 24.09 -14.76
N HIS A 672 8.53 22.87 -14.64
CA HIS A 672 7.63 22.27 -15.62
C HIS A 672 6.27 22.02 -14.98
N LEU A 673 5.21 22.11 -15.78
CA LEU A 673 3.87 21.79 -15.32
C LEU A 673 3.79 20.28 -15.08
N HIS A 674 3.53 19.88 -13.85
CA HIS A 674 3.50 18.47 -13.47
C HIS A 674 2.09 17.89 -13.59
N ALA A 675 1.11 18.57 -13.03
CA ALA A 675 -0.29 18.15 -13.08
C ALA A 675 -1.25 19.31 -12.79
N VAL A 676 -2.43 19.23 -13.41
CA VAL A 676 -3.60 20.06 -13.09
C VAL A 676 -4.72 19.14 -12.63
N ARG A 677 -5.28 19.42 -11.46
CA ARG A 677 -6.32 18.59 -10.83
C ARG A 677 -7.52 19.40 -10.41
N LEU A 678 -8.70 18.87 -10.72
CA LEU A 678 -9.94 19.35 -10.14
C LEU A 678 -10.37 18.39 -9.05
N ALA A 679 -10.53 18.89 -7.83
CA ALA A 679 -10.98 18.12 -6.69
C ALA A 679 -12.26 18.72 -6.09
N THR A 680 -13.10 17.86 -5.52
CA THR A 680 -14.27 18.26 -4.75
C THR A 680 -14.18 17.66 -3.36
N GLY A 681 -14.56 18.42 -2.33
CA GLY A 681 -14.38 17.95 -0.97
C GLY A 681 -15.35 18.55 0.04
N THR A 682 -15.36 17.94 1.21
CA THR A 682 -16.07 18.42 2.39
C THR A 682 -15.13 18.33 3.57
N ALA A 683 -15.03 19.40 4.36
CA ALA A 683 -14.37 19.40 5.65
C ALA A 683 -15.41 19.69 6.74
N GLN A 684 -15.46 18.83 7.75
CA GLN A 684 -16.30 18.96 8.93
C GLN A 684 -15.38 18.98 10.15
N SER A 685 -15.48 20.02 10.98
CA SER A 685 -14.76 20.11 12.24
C SER A 685 -15.73 20.44 13.35
N LEU A 686 -15.72 19.63 14.40
CA LEU A 686 -16.44 19.86 15.64
C LEU A 686 -15.43 20.11 16.75
N GLY A 687 -15.38 21.33 17.26
CA GLY A 687 -14.53 21.71 18.38
C GLY A 687 -15.39 22.19 19.55
N VAL A 688 -15.16 21.65 20.74
CA VAL A 688 -15.75 22.16 21.99
C VAL A 688 -14.63 22.66 22.87
N THR A 689 -14.66 23.94 23.24
CA THR A 689 -13.73 24.54 24.20
C THR A 689 -14.50 24.92 25.45
N VAL A 690 -14.12 24.34 26.59
CA VAL A 690 -14.71 24.62 27.90
C VAL A 690 -13.68 25.37 28.74
N PRO A 691 -13.90 26.67 29.05
CA PRO A 691 -13.12 27.36 30.05
C PRO A 691 -13.53 26.84 31.44
N VAL A 692 -12.55 26.52 32.28
CA VAL A 692 -12.77 26.19 33.69
C VAL A 692 -12.32 27.40 34.49
N PRO A 693 -13.22 28.21 35.07
CA PRO A 693 -12.82 29.38 35.85
C PRO A 693 -12.20 28.92 37.17
N VAL A 694 -10.92 29.24 37.39
CA VAL A 694 -10.21 28.90 38.64
C VAL A 694 -9.83 30.16 39.42
N LEU A 695 -9.40 31.24 38.73
CA LEU A 695 -9.07 32.53 39.34
C LEU A 695 -9.40 33.72 38.39
N PRO A 696 -9.60 34.95 38.90
CA PRO A 696 -9.76 36.14 38.06
C PRO A 696 -8.54 36.33 37.14
N GLY A 697 -8.78 36.42 35.83
CA GLY A 697 -7.72 36.63 34.84
C GLY A 697 -6.93 35.38 34.42
N LEU A 698 -7.21 34.20 35.01
CA LEU A 698 -6.60 32.91 34.67
C LEU A 698 -7.68 31.84 34.46
N ALA A 699 -7.80 31.38 33.22
CA ALA A 699 -8.75 30.32 32.86
C ALA A 699 -8.03 29.15 32.17
N PRO A 700 -7.89 27.97 32.82
CA PRO A 700 -7.62 26.75 32.10
C PRO A 700 -8.74 26.47 31.09
N THR A 701 -8.34 25.95 29.95
CA THR A 701 -9.22 25.62 28.82
C THR A 701 -9.02 24.16 28.47
N ILE A 702 -10.13 23.44 28.38
CA ILE A 702 -10.17 22.08 27.86
C ILE A 702 -10.78 22.16 26.48
N ARG A 703 -10.06 21.65 25.48
CA ARG A 703 -10.51 21.60 24.10
C ARG A 703 -10.61 20.16 23.63
N VAL A 704 -11.73 19.80 23.03
CA VAL A 704 -11.93 18.54 22.31
C VAL A 704 -12.21 18.86 20.86
N GLU A 705 -11.50 18.20 19.95
CA GLU A 705 -11.62 18.39 18.50
C GLU A 705 -11.90 17.06 17.82
N HIS A 706 -12.90 17.04 16.95
CA HIS A 706 -13.14 15.99 15.99
C HIS A 706 -13.18 16.58 14.59
N ASN A 707 -12.28 16.13 13.70
CA ASN A 707 -12.23 16.61 12.33
C ASN A 707 -12.41 15.44 11.38
N ARG A 708 -13.15 15.67 10.30
CA ARG A 708 -13.32 14.76 9.19
C ARG A 708 -13.19 15.55 7.90
N ALA A 709 -12.32 15.10 7.01
CA ALA A 709 -12.16 15.71 5.69
C ALA A 709 -12.22 14.64 4.61
N THR A 710 -12.84 14.96 3.49
CA THR A 710 -12.83 14.12 2.29
C THR A 710 -12.59 15.01 1.08
N GLN A 711 -11.70 14.58 0.21
CA GLN A 711 -11.36 15.21 -1.05
C GLN A 711 -11.30 14.13 -2.12
N PHE A 712 -11.97 14.35 -3.24
CA PHE A 712 -12.02 13.43 -4.37
C PHE A 712 -11.64 14.18 -5.62
N THR A 713 -10.59 13.68 -6.29
CA THR A 713 -10.18 14.18 -7.60
C THR A 713 -11.18 13.70 -8.64
N ARG A 714 -11.70 14.63 -9.45
CA ARG A 714 -12.58 14.35 -10.58
C ARG A 714 -11.80 14.26 -11.89
N TYR A 715 -10.83 15.14 -12.08
CA TYR A 715 -9.98 15.22 -13.26
C TYR A 715 -8.52 15.35 -12.86
N ASP A 716 -7.65 14.69 -13.62
CA ASP A 716 -6.19 14.76 -13.53
C ASP A 716 -5.66 14.92 -14.95
N ARG A 717 -5.00 16.05 -15.24
CA ARG A 717 -4.39 16.36 -16.53
C ARG A 717 -2.89 16.46 -16.37
N LEU A 718 -2.15 15.93 -17.34
CA LEU A 718 -0.69 15.97 -17.37
C LEU A 718 -0.19 17.01 -18.38
N GLY A 719 0.93 17.67 -18.04
CA GLY A 719 1.62 18.59 -18.94
C GLY A 719 2.38 17.87 -20.05
N GLU A 720 2.52 18.55 -21.19
CA GLU A 720 3.30 18.13 -22.36
C GLU A 720 4.73 18.71 -22.34
N GLY A 721 4.96 19.76 -21.53
CA GLY A 721 6.26 20.45 -21.43
C GLY A 721 7.38 19.63 -20.78
N THR A 722 7.11 18.41 -20.32
CA THR A 722 8.11 17.53 -19.69
C THR A 722 7.79 16.06 -19.92
N LEU A 723 8.82 15.24 -20.16
CA LEU A 723 8.70 13.77 -20.25
C LEU A 723 8.44 13.17 -18.86
N THR A 724 8.99 13.83 -17.83
CA THR A 724 9.08 13.30 -16.46
C THR A 724 7.69 12.99 -15.86
N SER A 725 6.69 13.85 -16.08
CA SER A 725 5.37 13.67 -15.46
C SER A 725 4.56 12.50 -16.05
N PRO A 726 4.41 12.38 -17.37
CA PRO A 726 3.75 11.23 -17.99
C PRO A 726 4.52 9.91 -17.80
N LEU A 727 5.86 9.94 -17.83
CA LEU A 727 6.68 8.76 -17.52
C LEU A 727 6.46 8.28 -16.08
N MET A 728 6.45 9.19 -15.11
CA MET A 728 6.14 8.83 -13.71
C MET A 728 4.74 8.22 -13.60
N ARG A 729 3.74 8.75 -14.32
CA ARG A 729 2.39 8.17 -14.36
C ARG A 729 2.42 6.75 -14.94
N TYR A 730 3.11 6.53 -16.06
CA TYR A 730 3.26 5.20 -16.66
C TYR A 730 3.91 4.20 -15.70
N LEU A 731 5.08 4.54 -15.14
CA LEU A 731 5.78 3.69 -14.16
C LEU A 731 4.92 3.43 -12.91
N SER A 732 4.04 4.37 -12.57
CA SER A 732 3.06 4.21 -11.49
C SER A 732 1.85 3.36 -11.83
N LEU A 733 1.61 3.00 -13.08
CA LEU A 733 0.63 2.00 -13.45
C LEU A 733 1.30 0.63 -13.57
N CYS A 734 2.55 0.57 -14.04
CA CYS A 734 3.35 -0.66 -14.18
C CYS A 734 3.42 -1.48 -12.88
N SER A 735 2.61 -2.51 -12.78
CA SER A 735 2.66 -3.49 -11.70
C SER A 735 3.18 -4.79 -12.28
N ALA A 736 3.99 -5.55 -11.56
CA ALA A 736 4.45 -6.83 -12.13
C ALA A 736 3.30 -7.84 -12.32
N THR A 737 2.15 -7.60 -11.70
CA THR A 737 0.94 -8.41 -11.85
C THR A 737 0.08 -8.05 -13.06
N GLN A 738 0.38 -6.95 -13.75
CA GLN A 738 -0.38 -6.49 -14.90
C GLN A 738 0.56 -6.44 -16.11
N PRO A 739 0.22 -7.09 -17.23
CA PRO A 739 0.99 -6.97 -18.46
C PRO A 739 1.25 -5.50 -18.80
N ARG A 740 2.46 -5.18 -19.29
CA ARG A 740 2.81 -3.79 -19.63
C ARG A 740 1.93 -3.25 -20.77
N ALA A 741 1.47 -4.09 -21.69
CA ALA A 741 0.52 -3.72 -22.73
C ALA A 741 -0.85 -3.28 -22.16
N GLU A 742 -1.41 -4.04 -21.21
CA GLU A 742 -2.65 -3.63 -20.53
C GLU A 742 -2.47 -2.35 -19.71
N THR A 743 -1.29 -2.16 -19.14
CA THR A 743 -0.91 -0.95 -18.40
C THR A 743 -0.90 0.27 -19.32
N TRP A 744 -0.34 0.11 -20.52
CA TRP A 744 -0.32 1.14 -21.55
C TRP A 744 -1.72 1.49 -22.04
N ALA A 745 -2.56 0.48 -22.30
CA ALA A 745 -3.96 0.69 -22.68
C ALA A 745 -4.73 1.48 -21.60
N ALA A 746 -4.60 1.11 -20.33
CA ALA A 746 -5.26 1.84 -19.23
C ALA A 746 -4.77 3.30 -19.10
N LEU A 747 -3.50 3.56 -19.44
CA LEU A 747 -2.96 4.91 -19.48
C LEU A 747 -3.56 5.72 -20.64
N LEU A 748 -3.66 5.13 -21.83
CA LEU A 748 -4.29 5.75 -23.00
C LEU A 748 -5.77 6.06 -22.75
N ASP A 749 -6.51 5.17 -22.07
CA ASP A 749 -7.91 5.40 -21.71
C ASP A 749 -8.09 6.64 -20.82
N SER A 750 -7.12 6.91 -19.95
CA SER A 750 -7.20 8.00 -18.96
C SER A 750 -6.56 9.30 -19.45
N HIS A 751 -5.48 9.21 -20.24
CA HIS A 751 -4.61 10.32 -20.60
C HIS A 751 -4.23 10.36 -22.09
N GLY A 752 -4.94 9.66 -22.97
CA GLY A 752 -4.59 9.55 -24.40
C GLY A 752 -4.34 10.89 -25.08
N ALA A 753 -5.23 11.87 -24.86
CA ALA A 753 -5.07 13.21 -25.41
C ALA A 753 -3.83 13.97 -24.85
N ASP A 754 -3.46 13.72 -23.59
CA ASP A 754 -2.27 14.33 -22.98
C ASP A 754 -0.99 13.67 -23.55
N LEU A 755 -1.04 12.36 -23.80
CA LEU A 755 0.07 11.60 -24.42
C LEU A 755 0.25 11.93 -25.89
N ASP A 756 -0.82 12.20 -26.63
CA ASP A 756 -0.75 12.61 -28.03
C ASP A 756 -0.04 13.97 -28.16
N ARG A 757 -0.33 14.92 -27.26
CA ARG A 757 0.37 16.22 -27.25
C ARG A 757 1.85 16.09 -26.83
N LEU A 758 2.16 15.22 -25.87
CA LEU A 758 3.56 14.90 -25.55
C LEU A 758 4.30 14.29 -26.74
N ALA A 759 3.67 13.35 -27.46
CA ALA A 759 4.25 12.73 -28.64
C ALA A 759 4.51 13.76 -29.75
N GLU A 760 3.62 14.74 -29.92
CA GLU A 760 3.83 15.86 -30.83
C GLU A 760 5.00 16.74 -30.38
N ALA A 761 5.08 17.09 -29.10
CA ALA A 761 6.19 17.88 -28.54
C ALA A 761 7.57 17.19 -28.71
N LEU A 762 7.60 15.86 -28.71
CA LEU A 762 8.83 15.07 -28.94
C LEU A 762 9.32 15.09 -30.39
N THR A 763 8.51 15.58 -31.34
CA THR A 763 8.94 15.71 -32.74
C THR A 763 9.98 16.80 -32.94
N ASP A 764 9.97 17.83 -32.08
CA ASP A 764 11.00 18.87 -32.04
C ASP A 764 12.21 18.39 -31.21
N PRO A 765 13.41 18.24 -31.82
CA PRO A 765 14.61 17.83 -31.10
C PRO A 765 15.12 18.84 -30.06
N GLY A 766 14.65 20.09 -30.14
CA GLY A 766 14.97 21.18 -29.22
C GLY A 766 14.00 21.33 -28.05
N SER A 767 12.89 20.59 -28.06
CA SER A 767 11.90 20.67 -26.99
C SER A 767 12.43 20.10 -25.67
N VAL A 768 11.91 20.61 -24.55
CA VAL A 768 12.23 20.11 -23.20
C VAL A 768 12.07 18.60 -23.07
N PRO A 769 10.94 17.96 -23.47
CA PRO A 769 10.78 16.51 -23.34
C PRO A 769 11.82 15.74 -24.17
N SER A 770 12.19 16.23 -25.36
CA SER A 770 13.26 15.63 -26.19
C SER A 770 14.63 15.72 -25.52
N LEU A 771 14.93 16.85 -24.89
CA LEU A 771 16.19 17.07 -24.16
C LEU A 771 16.25 16.23 -22.88
N GLU A 772 15.15 16.09 -22.15
CA GLU A 772 15.04 15.17 -21.00
C GLU A 772 15.24 13.71 -21.43
N ALA A 773 14.57 13.28 -22.50
CA ALA A 773 14.72 11.94 -23.07
C ALA A 773 16.18 11.65 -23.44
N ARG A 774 16.79 12.56 -24.20
CA ARG A 774 18.18 12.46 -24.65
C ARG A 774 19.15 12.38 -23.48
N TYR A 775 18.98 13.22 -22.46
CA TYR A 775 19.80 13.19 -21.25
C TYR A 775 19.80 11.81 -20.58
N TRP A 776 18.62 11.19 -20.42
CA TRP A 776 18.53 9.87 -19.80
C TRP A 776 19.09 8.75 -20.69
N LEU A 777 18.78 8.75 -21.99
CA LEU A 777 19.25 7.73 -22.94
C LEU A 777 20.79 7.73 -23.08
N GLN A 778 21.43 8.88 -22.88
CA GLN A 778 22.88 9.01 -22.92
C GLN A 778 23.60 8.51 -21.66
N ARG A 779 22.88 8.07 -20.63
CA ARG A 779 23.46 7.76 -19.32
C ARG A 779 23.36 6.30 -18.94
N GLU A 780 24.37 5.87 -18.20
CA GLU A 780 24.44 4.57 -17.55
C GLU A 780 24.32 4.74 -16.03
N PRO A 781 23.42 4.00 -15.36
CA PRO A 781 23.36 3.95 -13.91
C PRO A 781 24.70 3.52 -13.31
N THR A 782 25.08 4.15 -12.20
CA THR A 782 26.23 3.70 -11.42
C THR A 782 26.04 2.24 -10.96
N THR A 783 27.13 1.53 -10.72
CA THR A 783 27.11 0.21 -10.05
C THR A 783 27.38 0.33 -8.55
N THR A 784 27.73 1.52 -8.06
CA THR A 784 28.05 1.81 -6.65
C THR A 784 26.95 2.63 -5.99
N ILE A 785 26.59 2.27 -4.75
CA ILE A 785 25.58 2.98 -3.96
C ILE A 785 26.00 4.44 -3.76
N GLY A 786 25.11 5.36 -4.10
CA GLY A 786 25.33 6.81 -4.01
C GLY A 786 26.15 7.39 -5.15
N GLY A 787 26.57 6.60 -6.13
CA GLY A 787 27.31 7.08 -7.30
C GLY A 787 26.44 7.90 -8.27
N ALA A 788 27.06 8.81 -9.00
CA ALA A 788 26.42 9.53 -10.09
C ALA A 788 26.31 8.64 -11.34
N THR A 789 25.28 8.84 -12.15
CA THR A 789 25.21 8.25 -13.50
C THR A 789 26.36 8.76 -14.36
N THR A 790 26.98 7.89 -15.14
CA THR A 790 28.04 8.25 -16.08
C THR A 790 27.49 8.32 -17.51
N ARG A 791 28.20 9.00 -18.40
CA ARG A 791 27.85 9.02 -19.83
C ARG A 791 28.19 7.67 -20.46
N ARG A 792 27.29 7.15 -21.30
CA ARG A 792 27.54 5.95 -22.11
C ARG A 792 28.56 6.25 -23.20
N GLU A 793 29.43 5.28 -23.46
CA GLU A 793 30.36 5.32 -24.59
C GLU A 793 29.59 5.29 -25.92
N ASN A 794 28.58 4.44 -26.02
CA ASN A 794 27.66 4.34 -27.17
C ASN A 794 26.20 4.51 -26.72
N PRO A 795 25.66 5.74 -26.72
CA PRO A 795 24.28 5.98 -26.31
C PRO A 795 23.29 5.47 -27.37
N ASP A 796 22.25 4.76 -26.93
CA ASP A 796 21.17 4.31 -27.81
C ASP A 796 20.03 5.34 -27.78
N THR A 797 19.99 6.20 -28.80
CA THR A 797 18.94 7.21 -29.00
C THR A 797 17.88 6.79 -30.00
N SER A 798 17.92 5.55 -30.51
CA SER A 798 17.05 5.10 -31.60
C SER A 798 15.56 5.28 -31.32
N THR A 799 15.13 5.05 -30.08
CA THR A 799 13.74 5.25 -29.62
C THR A 799 13.30 6.71 -29.65
N LEU A 800 14.22 7.66 -29.45
CA LEU A 800 13.96 9.09 -29.57
C LEU A 800 14.06 9.56 -31.02
N ASP A 801 15.05 9.09 -31.76
CA ASP A 801 15.30 9.49 -33.15
C ASP A 801 14.13 9.10 -34.07
N ALA A 802 13.40 8.03 -33.74
CA ALA A 802 12.16 7.63 -34.41
C ALA A 802 11.10 8.73 -34.45
N PHE A 803 11.11 9.69 -33.49
CA PHE A 803 10.14 10.78 -33.47
C PHE A 803 10.37 11.82 -34.58
N THR A 804 11.57 11.89 -35.15
CA THR A 804 11.89 12.83 -36.25
C THR A 804 11.28 12.42 -37.59
N GLN A 805 10.81 11.18 -37.71
CA GLN A 805 10.16 10.66 -38.91
C GLN A 805 8.67 10.96 -38.90
N ALA A 806 8.09 11.17 -40.09
CA ALA A 806 6.64 11.31 -40.23
C ALA A 806 5.94 9.99 -39.88
N ALA A 807 4.94 10.06 -39.00
CA ALA A 807 4.24 8.90 -38.47
C ALA A 807 2.79 9.28 -38.11
N ASP A 808 1.87 8.32 -38.16
CA ASP A 808 0.50 8.51 -37.69
C ASP A 808 0.41 8.44 -36.14
N ALA A 809 -0.76 8.79 -35.59
CA ALA A 809 -0.96 8.84 -34.14
C ALA A 809 -0.77 7.49 -33.44
N GLU A 810 -1.11 6.37 -34.09
CA GLU A 810 -0.93 5.03 -33.52
C GLU A 810 0.55 4.67 -33.43
N THR A 811 1.31 4.94 -34.50
CA THR A 811 2.77 4.74 -34.53
C THR A 811 3.45 5.64 -33.50
N ARG A 812 3.03 6.90 -33.35
CA ARG A 812 3.54 7.84 -32.33
C ARG A 812 3.34 7.30 -30.91
N ARG A 813 2.17 6.72 -30.63
CA ARG A 813 1.90 6.08 -29.32
C ARG A 813 2.80 4.87 -29.08
N ALA A 814 3.05 4.06 -30.10
CA ALA A 814 3.98 2.92 -30.00
C ALA A 814 5.43 3.38 -29.74
N GLN A 815 5.88 4.43 -30.44
CA GLN A 815 7.19 5.06 -30.21
C GLN A 815 7.30 5.60 -28.77
N LEU A 816 6.26 6.26 -28.27
CA LEU A 816 6.22 6.81 -26.91
C LEU A 816 6.28 5.72 -25.85
N TYR A 817 5.57 4.61 -26.07
CA TYR A 817 5.63 3.44 -25.22
C TYR A 817 7.07 2.86 -25.14
N ALA A 818 7.74 2.68 -26.29
CA ALA A 818 9.12 2.20 -26.33
C ALA A 818 10.09 3.16 -25.62
N LEU A 819 9.91 4.47 -25.78
CA LEU A 819 10.70 5.48 -25.09
C LEU A 819 10.51 5.41 -23.56
N PHE A 820 9.27 5.24 -23.09
CA PHE A 820 8.98 5.10 -21.67
C PHE A 820 9.63 3.86 -21.05
N GLU A 821 9.63 2.74 -21.78
CA GLU A 821 10.30 1.51 -21.36
C GLU A 821 11.82 1.70 -21.24
N ALA A 822 12.44 2.33 -22.24
CA ALA A 822 13.88 2.58 -22.28
C ALA A 822 14.33 3.51 -21.14
N VAL A 823 13.68 4.67 -20.99
CA VAL A 823 14.02 5.63 -19.92
C VAL A 823 13.63 5.08 -18.54
N GLY A 824 12.51 4.38 -18.45
CA GLY A 824 12.05 3.72 -17.22
C GLY A 824 13.03 2.68 -16.67
N ALA A 825 13.66 1.90 -17.55
CA ALA A 825 14.69 0.93 -17.15
C ALA A 825 15.95 1.61 -16.59
N ILE A 826 16.34 2.77 -17.13
CA ILE A 826 17.50 3.54 -16.65
C ILE A 826 17.22 4.14 -15.27
N THR A 827 16.07 4.81 -15.12
CA THR A 827 15.72 5.49 -13.87
C THR A 827 15.41 4.51 -12.74
N THR A 828 14.85 3.34 -13.04
CA THR A 828 14.64 2.25 -12.07
C THR A 828 15.96 1.70 -11.54
N ARG A 829 16.94 1.47 -12.42
CA ARG A 829 18.30 1.05 -12.00
C ARG A 829 18.99 2.12 -11.17
N GLN A 830 18.90 3.39 -11.57
CA GLN A 830 19.47 4.49 -10.80
C GLN A 830 18.84 4.62 -9.41
N LYS A 831 17.51 4.43 -9.32
CA LYS A 831 16.81 4.40 -8.03
C LYS A 831 17.39 3.34 -7.09
N ALA A 832 17.64 2.13 -7.60
CA ALA A 832 18.18 1.02 -6.81
C ALA A 832 19.54 1.35 -6.17
N MET A 833 20.30 2.27 -6.77
CA MET A 833 21.63 2.70 -6.31
C MET A 833 21.59 3.97 -5.44
N SER A 834 20.41 4.50 -5.12
CA SER A 834 20.30 5.70 -4.28
C SER A 834 20.84 5.48 -2.87
N SER A 835 21.52 6.49 -2.32
CA SER A 835 21.94 6.51 -0.90
C SER A 835 20.75 6.59 0.08
N LEU A 836 19.54 6.81 -0.42
CA LEU A 836 18.29 6.76 0.33
C LEU A 836 17.71 5.34 0.42
N ILE A 837 18.37 4.36 -0.20
CA ILE A 837 18.13 2.93 -0.01
C ILE A 837 19.21 2.39 0.93
N GLY A 838 18.77 1.97 2.11
CA GLY A 838 19.62 1.39 3.14
C GLY A 838 20.11 -0.02 2.79
N ALA A 839 21.03 -0.52 3.60
CA ALA A 839 21.55 -1.87 3.48
C ALA A 839 20.43 -2.92 3.58
N LEU A 840 20.63 -4.03 2.89
CA LEU A 840 19.73 -5.16 2.94
C LEU A 840 19.88 -5.85 4.31
N THR A 841 18.76 -6.14 4.98
CA THR A 841 18.74 -6.79 6.30
C THR A 841 17.81 -7.97 6.31
N LEU A 842 18.27 -9.13 6.78
CA LEU A 842 17.41 -10.29 7.05
C LEU A 842 17.17 -10.32 8.56
N PRO A 843 15.91 -10.40 9.03
CA PRO A 843 15.62 -10.37 10.48
C PRO A 843 16.38 -11.47 11.22
N VAL A 844 16.63 -11.34 12.51
CA VAL A 844 17.08 -12.50 13.31
C VAL A 844 15.82 -13.20 13.80
N VAL A 845 15.61 -14.44 13.37
CA VAL A 845 14.50 -15.27 13.86
C VAL A 845 15.02 -16.00 15.09
N GLY A 846 14.45 -15.66 16.25
CA GLY A 846 14.77 -16.28 17.55
C GLY A 846 13.81 -17.41 17.89
#